data_AF-A0A1N6IXZ9-F1
#
_entry.id   AF-A0A1N6IXZ9-F1
#
_cell.length_a   1.000
_cell.length_b   1.000
_cell.length_c   1.000
_cell.angle_alpha   90.00
_cell.angle_beta   90.00
_cell.angle_gamma   90.00
#
_symmetry.space_group_name_H-M   'P 1'
#
loop_
_entity.id
_entity.type
_entity.pdbx_description
1 polymer ?
#
loop_
_entity_poly.entity_id
_entity_poly.type
_entity_poly.pdbx_seq_one_letter_code
_entity_poly.pdbx_strand_id
1 'polypeptide(L)'
;MMALRDTIRFQSAFSNRMDRSKRRASIHSKVCGIEVLEERQLLSTFTVTNLNQAGAGSLRRAILESNGQPGSDSIDFQVSGTIRVGRISLPAITDTVTIDGSTAPSFAGTPVTTVDFQGSKGLRFERGADGSILRSLSLVKAGDAGVTLRASRVTVEGNYIGLLADGKTSAGNRGDGIRIDASSHDNLIGHRDPVTSVSYYNADAVGIQPVTGWQGIRPSNTSGQYLMVGTSSQNGLLYDGPISGVGGASYQVNYPGAMTTSVYGPDTVSGDTLRLVGSYKTGNDTVQGFLFEGTTADLGQSGNYRTIDYPGAKFTYVHSTMGDLAVGNADGPEGNLPIGTGHAFLYDVARNTLLPDIVYPGSTSTSAYGIWHNGLTSYTIVGGYSTLADSSGSLSNGYMVDYDSATGKFTQWTSFAYPNGPIGRDFITHFEGISSTESGVYTLNADSIQAGSTNPAQGSWVTVRRNPDRSFGAGVWVDLNYPGVDPRTSITSSNSVAGNQVVGLVIGASGTFSYQATVNTGFQLSNVISGNRGNGIGIYGSNDNQIAMNQIGTDASGTLQRGNAKNGILVTQGAARNLIGGQATGGNDPTASVFVRPPQGNLISGNNGNGVLINKGATRTLLSGNFVGTDGSGNSALGNRLDGVAIEHADGNQLIGCTFQQSPFVFYNVLSGNGGNGLRITNSNDTTVQANFMGVGANNATIVANGGNGLLVSGTSKNTQVGGVIPLGNVISGNNRNGIEVRDKASGFISFNTFAGIYAFGDAAPNRLNGILVTSSGGDNLIRTCIVSGNLGNGIELGGHATGVQVVDTAVGTNTSIQTPIPNQGSGIKISGHAHGNAIGGFQPSIEPQVTISSNRGYGIEIVGHANQNVVYHTYIGTNFNDTVALGNTLGGILLGTCKTSSNIIGGTATALQNKIVNNLGNGVSLRSSQRNAILGNEIADNLGYGLFATGLCTGTVVKANTITSNARGNVNLTKSQGIVFIP
;
A
#
# COMPACT_ATOMS: atom_id res chain seq x y z
N MET A 1 -52.54 -13.12 18.60
CA MET A 1 -53.27 -13.75 19.72
C MET A 1 -52.44 -14.92 20.27
N MET A 2 -52.86 -15.44 21.43
CA MET A 2 -52.41 -16.62 22.20
C MET A 2 -51.67 -17.79 21.50
N ALA A 3 -50.95 -18.70 22.20
CA ALA A 3 -50.33 -18.72 23.55
C ALA A 3 -49.76 -20.13 23.88
N LEU A 4 -48.74 -20.21 24.77
CA LEU A 4 -48.41 -21.39 25.64
C LEU A 4 -48.00 -22.73 24.94
N ARG A 5 -47.42 -23.77 25.60
CA ARG A 5 -46.39 -23.86 26.67
C ARG A 5 -45.85 -25.32 26.80
N ASP A 6 -45.16 -25.60 27.91
CA ASP A 6 -44.80 -26.91 28.50
C ASP A 6 -43.65 -27.69 27.81
N THR A 7 -42.54 -28.10 28.44
CA THR A 7 -42.10 -28.30 29.85
C THR A 7 -42.50 -29.61 30.53
N ILE A 8 -41.52 -30.51 30.74
CA ILE A 8 -41.55 -31.62 31.70
C ILE A 8 -40.22 -31.65 32.49
N ARG A 9 -40.26 -32.07 33.77
CA ARG A 9 -39.12 -32.21 34.70
C ARG A 9 -39.12 -33.61 35.36
N PHE A 10 -37.94 -34.11 35.72
CA PHE A 10 -37.67 -34.93 36.91
C PHE A 10 -36.28 -34.50 37.44
N GLN A 11 -36.14 -33.97 38.66
CA GLN A 11 -36.03 -34.66 39.97
C GLN A 11 -34.93 -35.75 39.97
N SER A 12 -33.83 -35.75 40.74
CA SER A 12 -33.35 -35.10 42.00
C SER A 12 -33.33 -36.05 43.22
N ALA A 13 -32.14 -36.30 43.78
CA ALA A 13 -31.95 -36.94 45.08
C ALA A 13 -30.71 -36.35 45.80
N PHE A 14 -30.72 -36.33 47.13
CA PHE A 14 -29.71 -35.67 47.98
C PHE A 14 -28.76 -36.65 48.67
N SER A 15 -27.56 -36.16 49.02
CA SER A 15 -26.95 -36.47 50.31
C SER A 15 -26.14 -35.25 50.81
N ASN A 16 -26.11 -35.02 52.13
CA ASN A 16 -25.56 -33.82 52.76
C ASN A 16 -24.47 -34.17 53.78
N ARG A 17 -23.42 -33.34 53.87
CA ARG A 17 -22.68 -32.90 55.08
C ARG A 17 -21.38 -32.17 54.66
N MET A 18 -20.90 -31.12 55.33
CA MET A 18 -21.37 -30.39 56.52
C MET A 18 -20.72 -28.99 56.61
N ASP A 19 -21.43 -27.97 57.11
CA ASP A 19 -20.94 -26.76 57.85
C ASP A 19 -19.76 -25.89 57.32
N ARG A 20 -19.53 -24.60 57.66
CA ARG A 20 -20.23 -23.41 58.24
C ARG A 20 -19.24 -22.23 58.02
N SER A 21 -19.53 -20.93 58.03
CA SER A 21 -20.72 -20.05 57.90
C SER A 21 -20.17 -18.59 57.80
N LYS A 22 -20.85 -17.46 57.54
CA LYS A 22 -22.22 -16.93 57.67
C LYS A 22 -22.45 -15.86 56.57
N ARG A 23 -23.66 -15.31 56.44
CA ARG A 23 -23.88 -13.97 55.81
C ARG A 23 -24.00 -12.88 56.89
N ARG A 24 -23.59 -11.65 56.57
CA ARG A 24 -24.05 -10.39 57.18
C ARG A 24 -24.15 -9.33 56.08
N ALA A 25 -25.02 -8.34 56.23
CA ALA A 25 -25.36 -7.39 55.18
C ALA A 25 -25.02 -5.93 55.57
N SER A 26 -24.72 -5.14 54.53
CA SER A 26 -24.69 -3.67 54.42
C SER A 26 -24.59 -2.82 55.70
N ILE A 27 -23.47 -2.12 55.84
CA ILE A 27 -23.44 -0.74 56.33
C ILE A 27 -22.61 0.06 55.32
N HIS A 28 -23.15 1.16 54.79
CA HIS A 28 -22.39 2.10 53.96
C HIS A 28 -21.56 3.04 54.84
N SER A 29 -20.24 2.93 54.78
CA SER A 29 -19.34 4.01 55.21
C SER A 29 -18.89 4.80 53.98
N LYS A 30 -19.11 6.12 53.97
CA LYS A 30 -18.46 7.01 53.01
C LYS A 30 -16.96 7.03 53.33
N VAL A 31 -16.17 6.27 52.59
CA VAL A 31 -14.72 6.48 52.52
C VAL A 31 -14.47 7.57 51.50
N CYS A 32 -13.73 8.61 51.88
CA CYS A 32 -13.34 9.66 50.94
C CYS A 32 -12.36 9.05 49.93
N GLY A 33 -12.72 9.03 48.65
CA GLY A 33 -11.79 8.65 47.60
C GLY A 33 -10.75 9.75 47.45
N ILE A 34 -9.53 9.50 47.94
CA ILE A 34 -8.36 10.22 47.44
C ILE A 34 -8.11 9.65 46.05
N GLU A 35 -8.40 10.45 45.02
CA GLU A 35 -7.89 10.17 43.68
C GLU A 35 -6.37 10.31 43.73
N VAL A 36 -5.67 9.23 43.40
CA VAL A 36 -4.22 9.26 43.22
C VAL A 36 -4.00 9.96 41.89
N LEU A 37 -3.57 11.23 41.95
CA LEU A 37 -3.07 11.96 40.79
C LEU A 37 -1.96 11.13 40.14
N GLU A 38 -2.00 11.00 38.81
CA GLU A 38 -0.98 10.30 38.05
C GLU A 38 0.40 10.94 38.24
N GLU A 39 1.44 10.12 38.39
CA GLU A 39 2.78 10.63 38.66
C GLU A 39 3.35 11.35 37.43
N ARG A 40 3.63 12.65 37.57
CA ARG A 40 4.39 13.45 36.59
C ARG A 40 5.87 13.02 36.58
N GLN A 41 6.16 11.86 36.00
CA GLN A 41 7.51 11.35 35.83
C GLN A 41 8.20 12.07 34.66
N LEU A 42 9.34 12.71 34.92
CA LEU A 42 10.19 13.27 33.87
C LEU A 42 10.89 12.13 33.11
N LEU A 43 11.08 12.28 31.80
CA LEU A 43 11.93 11.40 31.02
C LEU A 43 13.35 11.39 31.62
N SER A 44 13.88 10.20 31.93
CA SER A 44 15.22 10.08 32.52
C SER A 44 16.24 9.64 31.46
N THR A 45 17.38 10.34 31.41
CA THR A 45 18.45 10.10 30.43
C THR A 45 19.65 9.42 31.09
N PHE A 46 20.02 8.23 30.62
CA PHE A 46 21.11 7.42 31.17
C PHE A 46 22.25 7.27 30.16
N THR A 47 23.38 7.95 30.41
CA THR A 47 24.46 8.06 29.41
C THR A 47 25.51 6.95 29.49
N VAL A 48 25.78 6.31 28.35
CA VAL A 48 26.92 5.42 28.12
C VAL A 48 28.17 6.25 27.81
N THR A 49 29.06 6.37 28.78
CA THR A 49 30.30 7.18 28.71
C THR A 49 31.56 6.34 28.50
N ASN A 50 31.46 5.01 28.47
CA ASN A 50 32.60 4.12 28.21
C ASN A 50 32.20 2.76 27.60
N LEU A 51 33.17 2.14 26.91
CA LEU A 51 32.98 0.86 26.19
C LEU A 51 33.11 -0.39 27.07
N ASN A 52 33.10 -0.26 28.40
CA ASN A 52 33.33 -1.38 29.31
C ASN A 52 32.15 -2.37 29.33
N GLN A 53 32.44 -3.64 29.60
CA GLN A 53 31.43 -4.71 29.70
C GLN A 53 30.42 -4.52 30.85
N ALA A 54 30.78 -3.74 31.87
CA ALA A 54 30.04 -3.48 33.11
C ALA A 54 30.67 -2.28 33.86
N GLY A 55 29.99 -1.78 34.89
CA GLY A 55 30.43 -0.65 35.72
C GLY A 55 29.68 0.64 35.40
N ALA A 56 29.99 1.72 36.13
CA ALA A 56 29.40 3.04 35.90
C ALA A 56 29.68 3.52 34.46
N GLY A 57 28.71 4.17 33.81
CA GLY A 57 28.82 4.65 32.43
C GLY A 57 28.89 3.57 31.34
N SER A 58 28.67 2.29 31.67
CA SER A 58 28.55 1.21 30.68
C SER A 58 27.10 1.02 30.24
N LEU A 59 26.86 0.54 29.00
CA LEU A 59 25.52 0.20 28.50
C LEU A 59 24.78 -0.79 29.42
N ARG A 60 25.50 -1.74 30.03
CA ARG A 60 24.92 -2.65 31.03
C ARG A 60 24.31 -1.90 32.21
N ARG A 61 24.94 -0.80 32.64
CA ARG A 61 24.48 -0.02 33.78
C ARG A 61 23.34 0.92 33.41
N ALA A 62 23.41 1.60 32.26
CA ALA A 62 22.30 2.43 31.77
C ALA A 62 20.99 1.63 31.65
N ILE A 63 21.03 0.40 31.13
CA ILE A 63 19.86 -0.50 31.08
C ILE A 63 19.36 -0.87 32.50
N LEU A 64 20.24 -1.07 33.48
CA LEU A 64 19.83 -1.37 34.86
C LEU A 64 19.25 -0.16 35.60
N GLU A 65 19.69 1.05 35.25
CA GLU A 65 19.21 2.30 35.87
C GLU A 65 17.85 2.68 35.26
N SER A 66 17.70 2.58 33.94
CA SER A 66 16.42 2.73 33.23
C SER A 66 15.36 1.72 33.70
N ASN A 67 15.67 0.41 33.73
CA ASN A 67 14.76 -0.60 34.28
C ASN A 67 14.38 -0.40 35.76
N GLY A 68 15.07 0.48 36.48
CA GLY A 68 14.80 0.84 37.88
C GLY A 68 14.05 2.16 38.05
N GLN A 69 13.81 2.89 36.97
CA GLN A 69 13.18 4.21 36.93
C GLN A 69 11.89 4.11 36.10
N PRO A 70 10.70 4.09 36.73
CA PRO A 70 9.46 4.02 35.99
C PRO A 70 9.29 5.22 35.04
N GLY A 71 8.76 4.96 33.85
CA GLY A 71 8.38 5.98 32.88
C GLY A 71 8.84 5.67 31.45
N SER A 72 9.07 6.73 30.67
CA SER A 72 9.75 6.64 29.37
C SER A 72 11.15 7.24 29.50
N ASP A 73 12.17 6.49 29.09
CA ASP A 73 13.59 6.83 29.26
C ASP A 73 14.33 7.04 27.95
N SER A 74 15.54 7.61 28.04
CA SER A 74 16.54 7.57 26.97
C SER A 74 17.87 6.97 27.46
N ILE A 75 18.52 6.18 26.60
CA ILE A 75 19.88 5.68 26.77
C ILE A 75 20.75 6.24 25.63
N ASP A 76 21.56 7.23 25.99
CA ASP A 76 22.39 8.01 25.08
C ASP A 76 23.85 7.50 25.12
N PHE A 77 24.63 7.79 24.09
CA PHE A 77 26.03 7.36 23.96
C PHE A 77 26.95 8.56 23.79
N GLN A 78 27.90 8.75 24.70
CA GLN A 78 29.01 9.71 24.55
C GLN A 78 30.30 9.05 24.00
N VAL A 79 30.21 7.80 23.54
CA VAL A 79 31.33 7.04 22.97
C VAL A 79 30.91 6.27 21.72
N SER A 80 31.84 6.19 20.76
CA SER A 80 31.75 5.34 19.57
C SER A 80 32.81 4.21 19.63
N GLY A 81 32.64 3.17 18.80
CA GLY A 81 33.48 1.96 18.82
C GLY A 81 32.77 0.72 19.35
N THR A 82 33.51 -0.30 19.82
CA THR A 82 32.96 -1.63 20.17
C THR A 82 32.83 -1.85 21.67
N ILE A 83 31.58 -1.91 22.15
CA ILE A 83 31.23 -2.45 23.46
C ILE A 83 31.29 -3.97 23.40
N ARG A 84 32.12 -4.60 24.24
CA ARG A 84 32.21 -6.07 24.36
C ARG A 84 31.43 -6.51 25.59
N VAL A 85 30.33 -7.25 25.39
CA VAL A 85 29.38 -7.58 26.47
C VAL A 85 29.93 -8.60 27.48
N GLY A 86 30.91 -9.42 27.07
CA GLY A 86 31.44 -10.52 27.88
C GLY A 86 30.58 -11.78 27.82
N ARG A 87 30.80 -12.70 28.76
CA ARG A 87 30.03 -13.97 28.84
C ARG A 87 28.65 -13.82 29.48
N ILE A 88 28.42 -12.74 30.22
CA ILE A 88 27.15 -12.45 30.90
C ILE A 88 26.34 -11.56 29.96
N SER A 89 25.17 -12.02 29.51
CA SER A 89 24.29 -11.24 28.63
C SER A 89 23.96 -9.86 29.23
N LEU A 90 23.59 -8.88 28.41
CA LEU A 90 22.97 -7.66 28.92
C LEU A 90 21.67 -7.99 29.68
N PRO A 91 21.19 -7.09 30.57
CA PRO A 91 19.90 -7.26 31.23
C PRO A 91 18.76 -7.45 30.19
N ALA A 92 17.62 -7.95 30.64
CA ALA A 92 16.39 -7.70 29.89
C ALA A 92 16.10 -6.19 29.94
N ILE A 93 15.48 -5.64 28.92
CA ILE A 93 14.82 -4.34 28.98
C ILE A 93 13.39 -4.63 29.44
N THR A 94 12.95 -3.96 30.50
CA THR A 94 11.67 -4.22 31.18
C THR A 94 10.82 -2.98 31.43
N ASP A 95 11.30 -1.79 31.02
CA ASP A 95 10.51 -0.56 30.98
C ASP A 95 10.72 0.17 29.64
N THR A 96 9.94 1.22 29.40
CA THR A 96 9.85 1.94 28.13
C THR A 96 11.09 2.79 27.90
N VAL A 97 11.90 2.47 26.88
CA VAL A 97 13.18 3.18 26.67
C VAL A 97 13.51 3.41 25.20
N THR A 98 14.05 4.59 24.90
CA THR A 98 14.72 4.91 23.64
C THR A 98 16.22 4.66 23.78
N ILE A 99 16.76 3.65 23.10
CA ILE A 99 18.20 3.38 23.04
C ILE A 99 18.75 3.99 21.75
N ASP A 100 19.45 5.12 21.84
CA ASP A 100 19.80 5.93 20.68
C ASP A 100 21.31 6.00 20.39
N GLY A 101 21.78 5.11 19.52
CA GLY A 101 23.15 5.11 19.02
C GLY A 101 23.54 6.28 18.11
N SER A 102 22.60 7.16 17.71
CA SER A 102 22.88 8.35 16.89
C SER A 102 23.47 9.52 17.69
N THR A 103 23.26 9.52 19.00
CA THR A 103 23.90 10.45 19.95
C THR A 103 25.43 10.27 20.03
N ALA A 104 25.95 9.14 19.54
CA ALA A 104 27.37 8.79 19.61
C ALA A 104 28.27 9.76 18.79
N PRO A 105 29.46 10.13 19.32
CA PRO A 105 30.37 11.02 18.63
C PRO A 105 30.82 10.44 17.29
N SER A 106 30.78 11.30 16.26
CA SER A 106 31.02 11.00 14.85
C SER A 106 29.93 10.18 14.14
N PHE A 107 28.72 10.02 14.71
CA PHE A 107 27.57 9.54 13.95
C PHE A 107 27.27 10.46 12.75
N ALA A 108 27.07 9.87 11.58
CA ALA A 108 26.77 10.56 10.33
C ALA A 108 25.78 9.74 9.48
N GLY A 109 24.60 9.44 10.04
CA GLY A 109 23.55 8.67 9.38
C GLY A 109 23.81 7.15 9.30
N THR A 110 24.85 6.64 9.95
CA THR A 110 25.15 5.20 10.02
C THR A 110 25.72 4.81 11.40
N PRO A 111 25.47 3.59 11.92
CA PRO A 111 25.92 3.17 13.26
C PRO A 111 27.43 3.25 13.47
N VAL A 112 27.87 4.07 14.43
CA VAL A 112 29.29 4.15 14.86
C VAL A 112 29.61 3.35 16.13
N THR A 113 28.58 2.82 16.80
CA THR A 113 28.70 2.01 18.02
C THR A 113 28.27 0.57 17.77
N THR A 114 29.15 -0.38 18.13
CA THR A 114 28.95 -1.83 17.97
C THR A 114 28.80 -2.51 19.32
N VAL A 115 27.71 -3.24 19.52
CA VAL A 115 27.50 -4.16 20.65
C VAL A 115 27.89 -5.57 20.20
N ASP A 116 29.07 -6.02 20.61
CA ASP A 116 29.53 -7.40 20.41
C ASP A 116 29.08 -8.25 21.61
N PHE A 117 28.05 -9.07 21.40
CA PHE A 117 27.49 -9.94 22.43
C PHE A 117 28.41 -11.11 22.81
N GLN A 118 29.48 -11.38 22.05
CA GLN A 118 30.48 -12.44 22.29
C GLN A 118 29.90 -13.85 22.53
N GLY A 119 28.73 -14.16 21.96
CA GLY A 119 28.02 -15.42 22.14
C GLY A 119 27.11 -15.50 23.39
N SER A 120 26.99 -14.41 24.17
CA SER A 120 25.90 -14.22 25.14
C SER A 120 24.61 -13.79 24.43
N LYS A 121 23.48 -13.66 25.14
CA LYS A 121 22.19 -13.33 24.50
C LYS A 121 22.17 -11.92 23.93
N GLY A 122 21.41 -11.73 22.85
CA GLY A 122 21.14 -10.41 22.26
C GLY A 122 20.30 -9.50 23.15
N LEU A 123 19.90 -8.33 22.61
CA LEU A 123 18.96 -7.43 23.29
C LEU A 123 17.57 -8.07 23.37
N ARG A 124 16.85 -7.83 24.47
CA ARG A 124 15.53 -8.41 24.73
C ARG A 124 14.60 -7.39 25.37
N PHE A 125 13.55 -7.02 24.65
CA PHE A 125 12.46 -6.19 25.15
C PHE A 125 11.39 -7.13 25.72
N GLU A 126 11.42 -7.33 27.04
CA GLU A 126 10.48 -8.17 27.77
C GLU A 126 9.26 -7.35 28.22
N ARG A 127 8.20 -8.00 28.72
CA ARG A 127 6.95 -7.34 29.15
C ARG A 127 7.23 -6.16 30.09
N GLY A 128 6.70 -4.99 29.72
CA GLY A 128 6.91 -3.71 30.40
C GLY A 128 7.58 -2.69 29.47
N ALA A 129 8.47 -3.15 28.58
CA ALA A 129 9.17 -2.32 27.60
C ALA A 129 8.32 -1.95 26.35
N ASP A 130 7.01 -1.79 26.51
CA ASP A 130 6.09 -1.47 25.41
C ASP A 130 6.36 -0.06 24.86
N GLY A 131 6.32 0.14 23.54
CA GLY A 131 6.57 1.47 22.94
C GLY A 131 8.04 1.89 22.88
N SER A 132 8.98 1.04 23.33
CA SER A 132 10.42 1.32 23.30
C SER A 132 10.95 1.54 21.88
N ILE A 133 12.09 2.24 21.76
CA ILE A 133 12.77 2.49 20.50
C ILE A 133 14.21 1.99 20.59
N LEU A 134 14.71 1.33 19.54
CA LEU A 134 16.09 0.90 19.40
C LEU A 134 16.65 1.44 18.10
N ARG A 135 17.60 2.38 18.16
CA ARG A 135 18.16 2.99 16.95
C ARG A 135 19.67 3.07 16.85
N SER A 136 20.15 3.06 15.61
CA SER A 136 21.51 3.45 15.20
C SER A 136 22.66 2.64 15.83
N LEU A 137 22.45 1.36 16.17
CA LEU A 137 23.48 0.46 16.70
C LEU A 137 23.84 -0.69 15.74
N SER A 138 25.09 -1.12 15.80
CA SER A 138 25.56 -2.37 15.19
C SER A 138 25.47 -3.52 16.21
N LEU A 139 24.70 -4.57 15.94
CA LEU A 139 24.32 -5.61 16.90
C LEU A 139 24.78 -7.01 16.44
N VAL A 140 25.83 -7.55 17.06
CA VAL A 140 26.62 -8.65 16.46
C VAL A 140 27.00 -9.79 17.40
N LYS A 141 27.12 -11.00 16.82
CA LYS A 141 27.61 -12.23 17.46
C LYS A 141 26.81 -12.72 18.69
N ALA A 142 25.50 -12.44 18.76
CA ALA A 142 24.62 -13.01 19.78
C ALA A 142 24.62 -14.55 19.75
N GLY A 143 24.47 -15.16 20.93
CA GLY A 143 24.33 -16.60 21.16
C GLY A 143 22.98 -17.15 20.69
N ASP A 144 21.98 -16.27 20.61
CA ASP A 144 20.64 -16.44 20.06
C ASP A 144 20.37 -15.33 19.02
N ALA A 145 19.18 -14.71 19.01
CA ALA A 145 18.85 -13.63 18.08
C ALA A 145 19.54 -12.30 18.46
N GLY A 146 19.78 -11.42 17.49
CA GLY A 146 20.38 -10.10 17.76
C GLY A 146 19.48 -9.19 18.61
N VAL A 147 18.18 -9.17 18.28
CA VAL A 147 17.11 -8.53 19.04
C VAL A 147 15.94 -9.51 19.21
N THR A 148 15.34 -9.55 20.40
CA THR A 148 14.08 -10.28 20.66
C THR A 148 13.02 -9.36 21.23
N LEU A 149 11.82 -9.36 20.64
CA LEU A 149 10.66 -8.59 21.07
C LEU A 149 9.60 -9.48 21.71
N ARG A 150 9.21 -9.13 22.94
CA ARG A 150 8.09 -9.70 23.73
C ARG A 150 7.17 -8.64 24.31
N ALA A 151 7.67 -7.41 24.49
CA ALA A 151 6.87 -6.19 24.55
C ALA A 151 6.29 -5.81 23.18
N SER A 152 5.26 -4.97 23.14
CA SER A 152 4.54 -4.53 21.94
C SER A 152 4.85 -3.07 21.56
N ARG A 153 4.48 -2.65 20.34
CA ARG A 153 4.71 -1.28 19.81
C ARG A 153 6.18 -0.84 19.78
N VAL A 154 7.14 -1.78 19.79
CA VAL A 154 8.57 -1.45 19.77
C VAL A 154 8.99 -1.02 18.36
N THR A 155 9.76 0.08 18.26
CA THR A 155 10.39 0.53 17.00
C THR A 155 11.85 0.09 16.96
N VAL A 156 12.28 -0.49 15.84
CA VAL A 156 13.68 -0.89 15.59
C VAL A 156 14.11 -0.29 14.26
N GLU A 157 15.03 0.68 14.28
CA GLU A 157 15.35 1.54 13.13
C GLU A 157 16.84 1.91 13.04
N GLY A 158 17.38 2.16 11.84
CA GLY A 158 18.79 2.59 11.69
C GLY A 158 19.87 1.55 12.06
N ASN A 159 19.52 0.31 12.44
CA ASN A 159 20.46 -0.65 13.03
C ASN A 159 21.14 -1.57 12.01
N TYR A 160 22.40 -1.94 12.28
CA TYR A 160 23.14 -2.97 11.52
C TYR A 160 23.17 -4.28 12.30
N ILE A 161 22.30 -5.22 11.97
CA ILE A 161 22.04 -6.43 12.77
C ILE A 161 22.66 -7.66 12.11
N GLY A 162 23.81 -8.08 12.65
CA GLY A 162 24.65 -9.14 12.11
C GLY A 162 25.76 -8.67 11.16
N LEU A 163 25.85 -7.37 10.88
CA LEU A 163 27.02 -6.72 10.27
C LEU A 163 27.71 -5.80 11.29
N LEU A 164 29.00 -5.52 11.12
CA LEU A 164 29.71 -4.47 11.85
C LEU A 164 29.23 -3.07 11.40
N ALA A 165 29.63 -2.04 12.16
CA ALA A 165 29.45 -0.61 11.87
C ALA A 165 29.88 -0.17 10.45
N ASP A 166 30.74 -0.92 9.75
CA ASP A 166 31.12 -0.64 8.36
C ASP A 166 30.02 -0.94 7.32
N GLY A 167 28.89 -1.53 7.75
CA GLY A 167 27.77 -1.92 6.90
C GLY A 167 28.08 -3.04 5.89
N LYS A 168 29.25 -3.69 6.00
CA LYS A 168 29.81 -4.57 4.95
C LYS A 168 30.44 -5.85 5.48
N THR A 169 30.97 -5.87 6.70
CA THR A 169 31.62 -7.04 7.29
C THR A 169 30.64 -7.84 8.14
N SER A 170 30.37 -9.09 7.76
CA SER A 170 29.45 -9.96 8.50
C SER A 170 30.03 -10.44 9.83
N ALA A 171 29.25 -10.24 10.89
CA ALA A 171 29.52 -10.66 12.26
C ALA A 171 28.23 -11.29 12.87
N GLY A 172 27.59 -12.15 12.09
CA GLY A 172 26.21 -12.62 12.29
C GLY A 172 25.89 -13.22 13.66
N ASN A 173 24.65 -12.96 14.09
CA ASN A 173 24.05 -13.57 15.28
C ASN A 173 23.76 -15.07 15.03
N ARG A 174 23.68 -15.89 16.09
CA ARG A 174 23.47 -17.35 15.96
C ARG A 174 22.01 -17.75 15.68
N GLY A 175 21.07 -16.91 16.11
CA GLY A 175 19.64 -17.01 15.78
C GLY A 175 19.27 -16.09 14.61
N ASP A 176 18.01 -15.66 14.59
CA ASP A 176 17.53 -14.65 13.65
C ASP A 176 18.21 -13.28 13.92
N GLY A 177 18.20 -12.36 12.96
CA GLY A 177 18.59 -10.97 13.24
C GLY A 177 17.65 -10.33 14.26
N ILE A 178 16.36 -10.32 13.95
CA ILE A 178 15.27 -9.91 14.85
C ILE A 178 14.28 -11.07 15.01
N ARG A 179 13.87 -11.34 16.25
CA ARG A 179 12.80 -12.29 16.60
C ARG A 179 11.64 -11.57 17.28
N ILE A 180 10.43 -11.74 16.76
CA ILE A 180 9.18 -11.27 17.39
C ILE A 180 8.40 -12.49 17.90
N ASP A 181 8.21 -12.59 19.22
CA ASP A 181 7.49 -13.69 19.89
C ASP A 181 5.97 -13.39 20.01
N ALA A 182 5.15 -14.43 20.13
CA ALA A 182 3.68 -14.35 20.13
C ALA A 182 3.03 -13.49 21.24
N SER A 183 3.78 -13.01 22.23
CA SER A 183 3.29 -12.05 23.24
C SER A 183 3.29 -10.60 22.76
N SER A 184 3.96 -10.34 21.63
CA SER A 184 4.25 -9.02 21.08
C SER A 184 3.38 -8.74 19.85
N HIS A 185 3.05 -7.48 19.61
CA HIS A 185 2.26 -7.01 18.45
C HIS A 185 2.52 -5.52 18.17
N ASP A 186 2.00 -5.00 17.04
CA ASP A 186 2.08 -3.59 16.61
C ASP A 186 3.50 -3.01 16.48
N ASN A 187 4.55 -3.84 16.35
CA ASN A 187 5.93 -3.35 16.26
C ASN A 187 6.25 -2.80 14.87
N LEU A 188 7.14 -1.80 14.83
CA LEU A 188 7.73 -1.28 13.60
C LEU A 188 9.19 -1.73 13.49
N ILE A 189 9.46 -2.67 12.58
CA ILE A 189 10.83 -2.97 12.16
C ILE A 189 11.11 -2.16 10.90
N GLY A 190 11.62 -0.95 11.07
CA GLY A 190 11.67 0.04 10.01
C GLY A 190 11.62 1.45 10.54
N HIS A 191 11.50 2.42 9.63
CA HIS A 191 11.25 3.83 9.93
C HIS A 191 9.90 4.24 9.31
N ARG A 192 9.44 5.48 9.50
CA ARG A 192 8.36 6.12 8.71
C ARG A 192 8.96 7.29 7.91
N ASP A 193 8.56 7.46 6.66
CA ASP A 193 9.27 8.22 5.61
C ASP A 193 9.91 9.55 6.10
N PRO A 194 11.24 9.61 6.31
CA PRO A 194 11.87 10.74 7.02
C PRO A 194 11.93 11.99 6.16
N VAL A 195 11.73 13.16 6.78
CA VAL A 195 12.03 14.45 6.15
C VAL A 195 13.54 14.66 6.09
N THR A 196 14.02 15.02 4.90
CA THR A 196 15.45 15.22 4.61
C THR A 196 15.83 16.69 4.45
N SER A 197 14.88 17.55 4.07
CA SER A 197 15.03 19.01 4.05
C SER A 197 13.66 19.69 3.91
N VAL A 198 13.63 21.01 4.03
CA VAL A 198 12.47 21.83 3.62
C VAL A 198 12.97 22.90 2.64
N SER A 199 12.34 22.97 1.46
CA SER A 199 12.56 24.02 0.45
C SER A 199 11.61 25.17 0.75
N TYR A 200 12.09 26.41 0.79
CA TYR A 200 11.26 27.60 1.05
C TYR A 200 11.21 28.53 -0.16
N TYR A 201 10.06 29.17 -0.35
CA TYR A 201 9.77 30.16 -1.38
C TYR A 201 9.15 31.40 -0.72
N ASN A 202 9.51 32.58 -1.21
CA ASN A 202 8.85 33.84 -0.83
C ASN A 202 7.67 34.07 -1.79
N ALA A 203 6.54 34.54 -1.25
CA ALA A 203 5.36 34.85 -2.03
C ALA A 203 5.53 35.99 -3.06
N ASP A 204 6.65 36.73 -3.07
CA ASP A 204 7.00 37.78 -4.07
C ASP A 204 6.78 37.38 -5.54
N ALA A 205 6.85 36.09 -5.88
CA ALA A 205 6.63 35.58 -7.24
C ALA A 205 5.15 35.54 -7.69
N VAL A 206 4.20 35.73 -6.77
CA VAL A 206 2.75 35.67 -7.00
C VAL A 206 2.26 36.92 -7.74
N GLY A 207 1.27 36.77 -8.63
CA GLY A 207 0.82 37.84 -9.54
C GLY A 207 0.04 38.98 -8.88
N ILE A 208 -0.51 38.77 -7.68
CA ILE A 208 -1.16 39.79 -6.86
C ILE A 208 -0.30 40.03 -5.62
N GLN A 209 0.05 41.30 -5.37
CA GLN A 209 0.94 41.73 -4.30
C GLN A 209 0.42 42.96 -3.56
N PRO A 210 0.78 43.15 -2.27
CA PRO A 210 1.52 42.20 -1.43
C PRO A 210 0.63 41.02 -1.01
N VAL A 211 1.19 39.81 -0.92
CA VAL A 211 0.51 38.68 -0.24
C VAL A 211 0.63 38.88 1.27
N THR A 212 -0.41 39.40 1.90
CA THR A 212 -0.40 39.81 3.32
C THR A 212 -0.65 38.67 4.31
N GLY A 213 -1.12 37.52 3.82
CA GLY A 213 -1.16 36.29 4.60
C GLY A 213 -1.77 35.15 3.81
N TRP A 214 -1.04 34.05 3.69
CA TRP A 214 -1.57 32.77 3.26
C TRP A 214 -2.36 32.10 4.37
N GLN A 215 -3.48 31.48 4.00
CA GLN A 215 -4.46 30.96 4.95
C GLN A 215 -5.00 29.57 4.56
N GLY A 216 -4.94 29.19 3.27
CA GLY A 216 -5.39 27.87 2.80
C GLY A 216 -4.58 27.34 1.62
N ILE A 217 -4.47 26.01 1.52
CA ILE A 217 -3.97 25.34 0.31
C ILE A 217 -4.71 24.01 0.04
N ARG A 218 -5.00 23.74 -1.24
CA ARG A 218 -5.42 22.43 -1.76
C ARG A 218 -4.68 22.09 -3.07
N PRO A 219 -4.60 20.79 -3.45
CA PRO A 219 -4.24 20.41 -4.81
C PRO A 219 -5.22 21.03 -5.84
N SER A 220 -4.69 21.50 -6.97
CA SER A 220 -5.49 21.93 -8.12
C SER A 220 -5.94 20.73 -8.96
N ASN A 221 -6.84 20.95 -9.91
CA ASN A 221 -7.14 19.98 -10.97
C ASN A 221 -5.90 19.65 -11.82
N THR A 222 -4.95 20.58 -11.92
CA THR A 222 -3.69 20.37 -12.63
C THR A 222 -2.64 19.74 -11.72
N SER A 223 -2.13 18.57 -12.09
CA SER A 223 -1.10 17.87 -11.31
C SER A 223 0.15 18.73 -11.09
N GLY A 224 0.63 18.77 -9.84
CA GLY A 224 1.76 19.61 -9.42
C GLY A 224 1.41 21.10 -9.17
N GLN A 225 0.15 21.49 -9.34
CA GLN A 225 -0.36 22.83 -9.03
C GLN A 225 -1.31 22.81 -7.82
N TYR A 226 -1.49 23.97 -7.21
CA TYR A 226 -2.18 24.14 -5.93
C TYR A 226 -3.04 25.40 -5.94
N LEU A 227 -4.26 25.27 -5.42
CA LEU A 227 -5.13 26.37 -5.07
C LEU A 227 -4.64 26.94 -3.73
N MET A 228 -3.93 28.06 -3.75
CA MET A 228 -3.46 28.78 -2.55
C MET A 228 -4.34 30.01 -2.32
N VAL A 229 -4.86 30.16 -1.10
CA VAL A 229 -5.80 31.24 -0.75
C VAL A 229 -5.37 32.01 0.49
N GLY A 230 -5.76 33.29 0.54
CA GLY A 230 -5.41 34.17 1.63
C GLY A 230 -5.89 35.61 1.43
N THR A 231 -5.03 36.56 1.79
CA THR A 231 -5.29 38.01 1.70
C THR A 231 -4.23 38.77 0.89
N SER A 232 -4.67 39.86 0.25
CA SER A 232 -3.80 40.91 -0.27
C SER A 232 -4.34 42.29 0.15
N SER A 233 -3.77 42.80 1.25
CA SER A 233 -4.16 44.04 1.93
C SER A 233 -5.60 44.00 2.45
N GLN A 234 -6.57 44.46 1.65
CA GLN A 234 -8.01 44.41 1.98
C GLN A 234 -8.77 43.35 1.16
N ASN A 235 -8.14 42.82 0.11
CA ASN A 235 -8.77 41.89 -0.82
C ASN A 235 -8.54 40.45 -0.38
N GLY A 236 -9.49 39.56 -0.68
CA GLY A 236 -9.22 38.13 -0.67
C GLY A 236 -8.40 37.74 -1.91
N LEU A 237 -7.57 36.71 -1.76
CA LEU A 237 -6.66 36.23 -2.80
C LEU A 237 -6.90 34.74 -3.07
N LEU A 238 -6.95 34.38 -4.36
CA LEU A 238 -6.74 33.03 -4.87
C LEU A 238 -5.56 33.03 -5.84
N TYR A 239 -4.70 32.05 -5.72
CA TYR A 239 -3.67 31.68 -6.69
C TYR A 239 -3.88 30.23 -7.12
N ASP A 240 -3.74 29.93 -8.41
CA ASP A 240 -3.74 28.56 -8.94
C ASP A 240 -2.45 28.35 -9.76
N GLY A 241 -1.59 27.43 -9.30
CA GLY A 241 -0.29 27.19 -9.92
C GLY A 241 0.73 26.47 -9.05
N PRO A 242 2.00 26.43 -9.45
CA PRO A 242 3.07 25.78 -8.69
C PRO A 242 3.31 26.39 -7.30
N ILE A 243 3.74 25.57 -6.34
CA ILE A 243 4.02 26.00 -4.95
C ILE A 243 5.08 27.12 -4.85
N SER A 244 5.95 27.25 -5.86
CA SER A 244 6.98 28.30 -5.93
C SER A 244 6.43 29.69 -6.28
N GLY A 245 5.13 29.84 -6.52
CA GLY A 245 4.51 31.10 -6.97
C GLY A 245 4.75 31.44 -8.45
N VAL A 246 5.77 30.87 -9.09
CA VAL A 246 6.14 31.18 -10.48
C VAL A 246 5.23 30.47 -11.48
N GLY A 247 4.57 31.25 -12.35
CA GLY A 247 3.89 30.75 -13.56
C GLY A 247 2.41 30.36 -13.41
N GLY A 248 1.84 30.51 -12.22
CA GLY A 248 0.40 30.36 -11.96
C GLY A 248 -0.43 31.62 -12.24
N ALA A 249 -1.74 31.48 -12.16
CA ALA A 249 -2.70 32.58 -12.24
C ALA A 249 -3.03 33.15 -10.85
N SER A 250 -3.52 34.39 -10.79
CA SER A 250 -3.91 35.05 -9.53
C SER A 250 -5.20 35.85 -9.71
N TYR A 251 -6.11 35.74 -8.73
CA TYR A 251 -7.46 36.29 -8.78
C TYR A 251 -7.79 37.00 -7.46
N GLN A 252 -8.53 38.11 -7.55
CA GLN A 252 -9.17 38.72 -6.39
C GLN A 252 -10.45 37.97 -6.04
N VAL A 253 -10.66 37.71 -4.76
CA VAL A 253 -11.83 37.02 -4.20
C VAL A 253 -12.45 37.97 -3.18
N ASN A 254 -13.37 38.80 -3.62
CA ASN A 254 -13.93 39.88 -2.80
C ASN A 254 -15.43 39.67 -2.62
N TYR A 255 -15.87 39.56 -1.36
CA TYR A 255 -17.29 39.44 -1.07
C TYR A 255 -18.04 40.72 -1.51
N PRO A 256 -19.17 40.61 -2.23
CA PRO A 256 -19.88 41.78 -2.77
C PRO A 256 -20.21 42.83 -1.70
N GLY A 257 -19.67 44.04 -1.87
CA GLY A 257 -19.90 45.17 -0.96
C GLY A 257 -19.12 45.13 0.35
N ALA A 258 -18.18 44.21 0.53
CA ALA A 258 -17.29 44.19 1.70
C ALA A 258 -16.19 45.27 1.61
N MET A 259 -15.81 45.80 2.78
CA MET A 259 -14.64 46.65 3.00
C MET A 259 -13.35 45.83 3.05
N THR A 260 -13.41 44.60 3.58
CA THR A 260 -12.30 43.64 3.59
C THR A 260 -12.80 42.21 3.40
N THR A 261 -12.09 41.39 2.65
CA THR A 261 -12.34 39.94 2.50
C THR A 261 -11.08 39.14 2.83
N SER A 262 -11.23 38.00 3.50
CA SER A 262 -10.16 37.01 3.77
C SER A 262 -10.62 35.62 3.33
N VAL A 263 -9.78 34.87 2.61
CA VAL A 263 -10.14 33.53 2.09
C VAL A 263 -9.32 32.47 2.80
N TYR A 264 -9.98 31.54 3.50
CA TYR A 264 -9.32 30.56 4.37
C TYR A 264 -9.25 29.16 3.74
N GLY A 265 -10.30 28.71 3.05
CA GLY A 265 -10.40 27.33 2.59
C GLY A 265 -10.79 27.22 1.12
N PRO A 266 -9.93 26.68 0.23
CA PRO A 266 -10.32 26.25 -1.09
C PRO A 266 -10.78 24.78 -1.08
N ASP A 267 -11.62 24.40 -2.04
CA ASP A 267 -11.91 23.01 -2.42
C ASP A 267 -12.32 22.92 -3.90
N THR A 268 -12.12 21.76 -4.51
CA THR A 268 -12.28 21.54 -5.96
C THR A 268 -13.44 20.57 -6.18
N VAL A 269 -14.63 21.10 -6.49
CA VAL A 269 -15.90 20.35 -6.35
C VAL A 269 -16.17 19.42 -7.54
N SER A 270 -16.10 19.95 -8.76
CA SER A 270 -16.25 19.17 -10.00
C SER A 270 -15.83 19.98 -11.21
N GLY A 271 -14.89 19.46 -12.01
CA GLY A 271 -14.32 20.24 -13.12
C GLY A 271 -13.77 21.58 -12.62
N ASP A 272 -13.97 22.65 -13.38
CA ASP A 272 -13.48 24.00 -13.04
C ASP A 272 -14.31 24.72 -11.96
N THR A 273 -15.27 24.04 -11.31
CA THR A 273 -16.04 24.59 -10.18
C THR A 273 -15.23 24.53 -8.89
N LEU A 274 -14.86 25.70 -8.40
CA LEU A 274 -14.24 25.91 -7.10
C LEU A 274 -15.30 26.16 -6.02
N ARG A 275 -14.97 25.77 -4.80
CA ARG A 275 -15.59 26.31 -3.58
C ARG A 275 -14.54 27.05 -2.78
N LEU A 276 -14.87 28.24 -2.31
CA LEU A 276 -14.01 29.06 -1.45
C LEU A 276 -14.77 29.46 -0.19
N VAL A 277 -14.19 29.24 0.99
CA VAL A 277 -14.74 29.72 2.28
C VAL A 277 -13.81 30.75 2.92
N GLY A 278 -14.39 31.65 3.70
CA GLY A 278 -13.65 32.76 4.29
C GLY A 278 -14.45 33.59 5.28
N SER A 279 -14.02 34.85 5.47
CA SER A 279 -14.80 35.87 6.16
C SER A 279 -14.72 37.23 5.46
N TYR A 280 -15.68 38.10 5.75
CA TYR A 280 -15.70 39.48 5.26
C TYR A 280 -16.20 40.46 6.33
N LYS A 281 -15.97 41.75 6.06
CA LYS A 281 -16.47 42.87 6.86
C LYS A 281 -17.16 43.91 5.99
N THR A 282 -18.32 44.38 6.39
CA THR A 282 -19.00 45.56 5.81
C THR A 282 -18.77 46.83 6.65
N GLY A 283 -18.23 46.69 7.87
CA GLY A 283 -17.84 47.76 8.78
C GLY A 283 -16.83 47.26 9.81
N ASN A 284 -16.48 48.07 10.80
CA ASN A 284 -15.39 47.73 11.74
C ASN A 284 -15.77 46.65 12.77
N ASP A 285 -17.05 46.59 13.17
CA ASP A 285 -17.48 45.92 14.39
C ASP A 285 -17.92 44.46 14.27
N THR A 286 -18.19 43.94 13.07
CA THR A 286 -18.73 42.58 12.86
C THR A 286 -17.93 41.85 11.80
N VAL A 287 -17.70 40.54 11.99
CA VAL A 287 -17.14 39.65 10.96
C VAL A 287 -18.16 38.58 10.63
N GLN A 288 -18.47 38.45 9.34
CA GLN A 288 -19.40 37.45 8.81
C GLN A 288 -18.63 36.40 8.03
N GLY A 289 -19.04 35.13 8.11
CA GLY A 289 -18.50 34.08 7.28
C GLY A 289 -19.02 34.18 5.86
N PHE A 290 -18.30 33.63 4.88
CA PHE A 290 -18.86 33.40 3.54
C PHE A 290 -18.47 32.05 2.95
N LEU A 291 -19.23 31.67 1.94
CA LEU A 291 -18.89 30.61 0.99
C LEU A 291 -19.23 31.09 -0.42
N PHE A 292 -18.31 30.85 -1.36
CA PHE A 292 -18.47 31.04 -2.80
C PHE A 292 -18.45 29.68 -3.51
N GLU A 293 -19.33 29.47 -4.49
CA GLU A 293 -19.33 28.31 -5.41
C GLU A 293 -19.46 28.79 -6.87
N GLY A 294 -18.48 28.45 -7.71
CA GLY A 294 -18.41 28.90 -9.10
C GLY A 294 -17.03 28.68 -9.73
N THR A 295 -16.85 29.13 -10.98
CA THR A 295 -15.54 29.13 -11.65
C THR A 295 -14.72 30.37 -11.29
N THR A 296 -13.44 30.43 -11.68
CA THR A 296 -12.61 31.65 -11.53
C THR A 296 -13.16 32.86 -12.31
N ALA A 297 -13.99 32.64 -13.34
CA ALA A 297 -14.70 33.71 -14.04
C ALA A 297 -15.90 34.28 -13.27
N ASP A 298 -16.45 33.50 -12.32
CA ASP A 298 -17.64 33.87 -11.55
C ASP A 298 -17.30 34.65 -10.26
N LEU A 299 -16.02 34.85 -9.94
CA LEU A 299 -15.56 35.50 -8.70
C LEU A 299 -16.09 36.94 -8.47
N GLY A 300 -16.57 37.60 -9.52
CA GLY A 300 -17.25 38.91 -9.44
C GLY A 300 -18.78 38.86 -9.36
N GLN A 301 -19.39 37.68 -9.45
CA GLN A 301 -20.85 37.50 -9.52
C GLN A 301 -21.44 37.34 -8.12
N SER A 302 -22.29 38.27 -7.70
CA SER A 302 -22.83 38.26 -6.34
C SER A 302 -23.76 37.09 -6.04
N GLY A 303 -24.41 36.50 -7.05
CA GLY A 303 -25.25 35.31 -6.90
C GLY A 303 -24.50 34.02 -6.55
N ASN A 304 -23.17 34.01 -6.68
CA ASN A 304 -22.31 32.87 -6.37
C ASN A 304 -21.76 32.90 -4.92
N TYR A 305 -21.99 33.99 -4.19
CA TYR A 305 -21.61 34.13 -2.78
C TYR A 305 -22.81 33.97 -1.85
N ARG A 306 -22.61 33.32 -0.70
CA ARG A 306 -23.54 33.33 0.45
C ARG A 306 -22.83 33.75 1.73
N THR A 307 -23.53 34.48 2.58
CA THR A 307 -23.16 34.67 3.99
C THR A 307 -23.33 33.36 4.76
N ILE A 308 -22.43 33.08 5.69
CA ILE A 308 -22.58 32.07 6.75
C ILE A 308 -22.41 32.82 8.07
N ASP A 309 -23.51 33.09 8.75
CA ASP A 309 -23.53 33.69 10.09
C ASP A 309 -23.88 32.62 11.13
N TYR A 310 -23.14 32.57 12.24
CA TYR A 310 -23.51 31.76 13.39
C TYR A 310 -24.53 32.53 14.28
N PRO A 311 -25.67 31.93 14.69
CA PRO A 311 -26.71 32.64 15.44
C PRO A 311 -26.19 33.32 16.72
N GLY A 312 -26.35 34.64 16.78
CA GLY A 312 -25.87 35.45 17.91
C GLY A 312 -24.42 35.88 17.84
N ALA A 313 -23.60 35.33 16.91
CA ALA A 313 -22.17 35.63 16.83
C ALA A 313 -21.89 37.08 16.41
N LYS A 314 -20.86 37.69 17.03
CA LYS A 314 -20.25 38.95 16.57
C LYS A 314 -19.14 38.71 15.53
N PHE A 315 -18.48 37.56 15.62
CA PHE A 315 -17.44 37.13 14.70
C PHE A 315 -17.72 35.70 14.24
N THR A 316 -17.86 35.48 12.94
CA THR A 316 -17.99 34.15 12.33
C THR A 316 -16.88 33.95 11.28
N TYR A 317 -16.08 32.90 11.40
CA TYR A 317 -14.97 32.57 10.50
C TYR A 317 -15.14 31.16 9.94
N VAL A 318 -15.25 31.00 8.61
CA VAL A 318 -15.38 29.67 7.96
C VAL A 318 -14.02 29.24 7.42
N HIS A 319 -13.27 28.46 8.20
CA HIS A 319 -11.84 28.21 7.96
C HIS A 319 -11.55 27.21 6.83
N SER A 320 -12.33 26.14 6.71
CA SER A 320 -12.05 25.09 5.72
C SER A 320 -13.32 24.39 5.25
N THR A 321 -13.27 23.83 4.05
CA THR A 321 -14.36 23.05 3.44
C THR A 321 -13.79 21.86 2.69
N MET A 322 -14.54 20.76 2.66
CA MET A 322 -14.28 19.62 1.79
C MET A 322 -15.55 18.78 1.61
N GLY A 323 -15.79 18.25 0.41
CA GLY A 323 -16.94 17.36 0.16
C GLY A 323 -18.26 18.13 0.20
N ASP A 324 -19.12 17.85 1.19
CA ASP A 324 -20.40 18.56 1.41
C ASP A 324 -20.40 19.42 2.71
N LEU A 325 -19.24 19.60 3.36
CA LEU A 325 -19.14 20.22 4.68
C LEU A 325 -18.14 21.38 4.72
N ALA A 326 -18.39 22.32 5.64
CA ALA A 326 -17.44 23.36 6.05
C ALA A 326 -17.31 23.43 7.57
N VAL A 327 -16.14 23.80 8.07
CA VAL A 327 -15.84 24.00 9.49
C VAL A 327 -15.44 25.44 9.76
N GLY A 328 -15.74 25.93 10.95
CA GLY A 328 -15.44 27.30 11.33
C GLY A 328 -15.53 27.58 12.82
N ASN A 329 -15.25 28.82 13.20
CA ASN A 329 -15.22 29.30 14.58
C ASN A 329 -16.13 30.53 14.75
N ALA A 330 -16.84 30.61 15.89
CA ALA A 330 -17.72 31.72 16.23
C ALA A 330 -17.50 32.26 17.66
N ASP A 331 -17.63 33.57 17.86
CA ASP A 331 -17.45 34.26 19.14
C ASP A 331 -18.29 35.56 19.31
N GLY A 332 -18.63 35.86 20.57
CA GLY A 332 -19.30 37.06 21.07
C GLY A 332 -20.76 37.23 20.62
N PRO A 333 -21.57 38.12 21.25
CA PRO A 333 -21.27 38.95 22.40
C PRO A 333 -21.94 38.43 23.68
N GLU A 334 -21.51 37.26 24.19
CA GLU A 334 -22.06 36.66 25.43
C GLU A 334 -21.53 37.32 26.73
N GLY A 335 -21.88 38.59 26.92
CA GLY A 335 -21.76 39.29 28.21
C GLY A 335 -20.35 39.79 28.60
N ASN A 336 -20.25 40.33 29.82
CA ASN A 336 -19.06 41.02 30.33
C ASN A 336 -18.06 40.08 31.05
N LEU A 337 -17.81 38.90 30.50
CA LEU A 337 -16.72 38.01 30.95
C LEU A 337 -15.58 38.03 29.92
N PRO A 338 -14.32 37.78 30.34
CA PRO A 338 -13.17 37.89 29.45
C PRO A 338 -13.11 36.71 28.49
N ILE A 339 -13.51 36.98 27.23
CA ILE A 339 -13.55 36.04 26.08
C ILE A 339 -14.69 35.01 26.21
N GLY A 340 -15.42 34.78 25.12
CA GLY A 340 -16.48 33.75 25.07
C GLY A 340 -15.91 32.33 25.04
N THR A 341 -16.75 31.34 25.33
CA THR A 341 -16.43 29.93 25.09
C THR A 341 -16.45 29.65 23.60
N GLY A 342 -15.34 29.90 22.91
CA GLY A 342 -15.23 29.83 21.44
C GLY A 342 -15.87 28.56 20.86
N HIS A 343 -16.76 28.76 19.89
CA HIS A 343 -17.60 27.72 19.29
C HIS A 343 -17.02 27.22 17.96
N ALA A 344 -16.54 25.98 17.92
CA ALA A 344 -16.26 25.27 16.68
C ALA A 344 -17.56 24.74 16.07
N PHE A 345 -17.97 25.27 14.92
CA PHE A 345 -19.18 24.83 14.22
C PHE A 345 -18.88 23.98 12.99
N LEU A 346 -19.85 23.14 12.64
CA LEU A 346 -19.89 22.37 11.39
C LEU A 346 -21.10 22.85 10.57
N TYR A 347 -20.92 23.05 9.27
CA TYR A 347 -21.95 23.59 8.37
C TYR A 347 -22.15 22.68 7.15
N ASP A 348 -23.42 22.39 6.85
CA ASP A 348 -23.85 21.60 5.71
C ASP A 348 -24.03 22.51 4.47
N VAL A 349 -23.15 22.31 3.50
CA VAL A 349 -23.07 23.10 2.26
C VAL A 349 -24.34 22.93 1.41
N ALA A 350 -24.86 21.70 1.32
CA ALA A 350 -25.97 21.35 0.45
C ALA A 350 -27.34 21.71 1.06
N ARG A 351 -27.47 21.64 2.39
CA ARG A 351 -28.70 21.96 3.13
C ARG A 351 -28.80 23.43 3.57
N ASN A 352 -27.69 24.16 3.55
CA ASN A 352 -27.58 25.53 4.10
C ASN A 352 -27.97 25.58 5.58
N THR A 353 -27.39 24.68 6.39
CA THR A 353 -27.70 24.54 7.82
C THR A 353 -26.46 24.29 8.65
N LEU A 354 -26.37 24.95 9.81
CA LEU A 354 -25.44 24.54 10.86
C LEU A 354 -25.85 23.16 11.42
N LEU A 355 -24.84 22.35 11.70
CA LEU A 355 -24.92 21.06 12.37
C LEU A 355 -24.43 21.22 13.83
N PRO A 356 -24.59 20.22 14.71
CA PRO A 356 -24.12 20.33 16.10
C PRO A 356 -22.62 20.66 16.22
N ASP A 357 -22.30 21.55 17.15
CA ASP A 357 -20.92 22.01 17.42
C ASP A 357 -19.93 20.87 17.67
N ILE A 358 -18.69 21.12 17.24
CA ILE A 358 -17.54 20.23 17.40
C ILE A 358 -16.97 20.47 18.81
N VAL A 359 -17.58 19.86 19.82
CA VAL A 359 -17.16 20.03 21.23
C VAL A 359 -16.20 18.90 21.63
N TYR A 360 -14.95 19.24 21.96
CA TYR A 360 -14.00 18.26 22.49
C TYR A 360 -14.48 17.76 23.88
N PRO A 361 -14.46 16.44 24.18
CA PRO A 361 -14.99 15.92 25.44
C PRO A 361 -14.35 16.54 26.68
N GLY A 362 -15.12 17.34 27.42
CA GLY A 362 -14.68 18.01 28.66
C GLY A 362 -13.99 19.37 28.47
N SER A 363 -14.01 19.95 27.27
CA SER A 363 -13.44 21.28 27.02
C SER A 363 -14.25 22.45 27.58
N THR A 364 -13.60 23.59 27.77
CA THR A 364 -14.22 24.92 27.97
C THR A 364 -14.33 25.73 26.69
N SER A 365 -13.47 25.46 25.71
CA SER A 365 -13.47 26.07 24.38
C SER A 365 -12.93 25.04 23.39
N THR A 366 -13.45 25.03 22.17
CA THR A 366 -12.94 24.19 21.07
C THR A 366 -13.00 24.98 19.78
N SER A 367 -11.97 24.87 18.95
CA SER A 367 -11.88 25.46 17.62
C SER A 367 -11.76 24.39 16.54
N ALA A 368 -12.14 24.71 15.30
CA ALA A 368 -11.91 23.88 14.13
C ALA A 368 -11.34 24.74 12.99
N TYR A 369 -10.26 24.26 12.38
CA TYR A 369 -9.57 24.95 11.28
C TYR A 369 -9.47 24.09 10.03
N GLY A 370 -9.29 22.77 10.17
CA GLY A 370 -9.14 21.85 9.05
C GLY A 370 -10.21 20.76 8.99
N ILE A 371 -10.74 20.49 7.80
CA ILE A 371 -11.57 19.31 7.49
C ILE A 371 -10.98 18.54 6.31
N TRP A 372 -11.10 17.21 6.35
CA TRP A 372 -10.76 16.31 5.25
C TRP A 372 -11.88 15.30 5.02
N HIS A 373 -12.22 15.03 3.75
CA HIS A 373 -13.19 14.00 3.36
C HIS A 373 -12.45 12.69 3.07
N ASN A 374 -12.72 11.64 3.85
CA ASN A 374 -12.17 10.29 3.63
C ASN A 374 -12.98 9.48 2.59
N GLY A 375 -13.99 10.11 1.96
CA GLY A 375 -14.94 9.46 1.06
C GLY A 375 -16.21 8.95 1.77
N LEU A 376 -17.26 8.73 0.98
CA LEU A 376 -18.61 8.41 1.44
C LEU A 376 -19.08 9.43 2.49
N THR A 377 -19.38 8.99 3.71
CA THR A 377 -19.88 9.83 4.81
C THR A 377 -18.81 10.19 5.84
N SER A 378 -17.57 9.71 5.65
CA SER A 378 -16.50 9.83 6.65
C SER A 378 -15.66 11.08 6.41
N TYR A 379 -15.50 11.87 7.46
CA TYR A 379 -14.67 13.06 7.52
C TYR A 379 -13.69 12.95 8.71
N THR A 380 -12.54 13.62 8.61
CA THR A 380 -11.61 13.82 9.73
C THR A 380 -11.42 15.32 9.90
N ILE A 381 -11.55 15.81 11.14
CA ILE A 381 -11.56 17.23 11.49
C ILE A 381 -10.44 17.48 12.51
N VAL A 382 -9.80 18.66 12.41
CA VAL A 382 -8.71 19.09 13.30
C VAL A 382 -8.87 20.54 13.76
N GLY A 383 -8.35 20.81 14.96
CA GLY A 383 -8.32 22.14 15.55
C GLY A 383 -7.59 22.14 16.89
N GLY A 384 -8.04 22.99 17.82
CA GLY A 384 -7.54 23.04 19.20
C GLY A 384 -8.65 23.05 20.25
N TYR A 385 -8.31 22.75 21.50
CA TYR A 385 -9.22 22.85 22.64
C TYR A 385 -8.49 23.32 23.91
N SER A 386 -9.27 23.73 24.92
CA SER A 386 -8.79 23.96 26.29
C SER A 386 -9.82 23.52 27.33
N THR A 387 -9.44 23.53 28.60
CA THR A 387 -10.17 22.99 29.76
C THR A 387 -10.19 23.98 30.93
N LEU A 388 -10.96 23.68 31.98
CA LEU A 388 -10.97 24.48 33.23
C LEU A 388 -9.63 24.45 33.99
N ALA A 389 -8.71 23.54 33.66
CA ALA A 389 -7.40 23.44 34.31
C ALA A 389 -6.32 24.31 33.63
N ASP A 390 -6.58 24.82 32.42
CA ASP A 390 -5.59 25.53 31.62
C ASP A 390 -5.47 26.99 32.08
N SER A 391 -4.51 27.25 32.96
CA SER A 391 -4.31 28.54 33.64
C SER A 391 -3.88 29.72 32.74
N SER A 392 -3.86 29.53 31.42
CA SER A 392 -3.47 30.52 30.40
C SER A 392 -4.64 31.33 29.84
N GLY A 393 -5.86 30.78 29.87
CA GLY A 393 -7.05 31.42 29.27
C GLY A 393 -7.14 31.36 27.74
N SER A 394 -6.38 30.47 27.08
CA SER A 394 -6.42 30.25 25.63
C SER A 394 -6.73 28.78 25.29
N LEU A 395 -6.91 28.47 24.01
CA LEU A 395 -6.70 27.11 23.48
C LEU A 395 -5.33 26.58 23.97
N SER A 396 -5.21 25.27 24.19
CA SER A 396 -4.01 24.69 24.82
C SER A 396 -3.50 23.40 24.17
N ASN A 397 -4.37 22.57 23.59
CA ASN A 397 -4.00 21.28 22.98
C ASN A 397 -4.61 21.13 21.58
N GLY A 398 -3.88 20.51 20.65
CA GLY A 398 -4.40 20.16 19.33
C GLY A 398 -5.24 18.88 19.39
N TYR A 399 -6.18 18.69 18.46
CA TYR A 399 -6.92 17.43 18.36
C TYR A 399 -7.16 16.96 16.93
N MET A 400 -7.39 15.65 16.80
CA MET A 400 -8.03 15.01 15.64
C MET A 400 -9.30 14.28 16.07
N VAL A 401 -10.31 14.26 15.18
CA VAL A 401 -11.56 13.53 15.38
C VAL A 401 -12.12 13.03 14.05
N ASP A 402 -12.77 11.87 14.05
CA ASP A 402 -13.58 11.39 12.93
C ASP A 402 -15.04 11.77 13.09
N TYR A 403 -15.66 12.27 12.01
CA TYR A 403 -17.08 12.55 11.91
C TYR A 403 -17.74 11.70 10.82
N ASP A 404 -18.89 11.09 11.13
CA ASP A 404 -19.72 10.37 10.16
C ASP A 404 -21.01 11.15 9.86
N SER A 405 -21.12 11.71 8.65
CA SER A 405 -22.25 12.55 8.25
C SER A 405 -23.58 11.80 8.08
N ALA A 406 -23.57 10.46 8.03
CA ALA A 406 -24.81 9.67 8.01
C ALA A 406 -25.37 9.35 9.41
N THR A 407 -24.53 9.40 10.46
CA THR A 407 -25.00 9.18 11.85
C THR A 407 -24.85 10.39 12.77
N GLY A 408 -24.18 11.45 12.31
CA GLY A 408 -23.94 12.68 13.07
C GLY A 408 -22.97 12.49 14.25
N LYS A 409 -22.09 11.48 14.20
CA LYS A 409 -21.26 11.06 15.34
C LYS A 409 -19.80 11.42 15.18
N PHE A 410 -19.25 11.97 16.26
CA PHE A 410 -17.81 12.14 16.47
C PHE A 410 -17.21 10.89 17.15
N THR A 411 -16.06 10.42 16.67
CA THR A 411 -15.32 9.25 17.20
C THR A 411 -13.80 9.45 17.08
N GLN A 412 -13.01 8.59 17.74
CA GLN A 412 -11.54 8.61 17.67
C GLN A 412 -10.87 9.93 18.11
N TRP A 413 -11.51 10.69 19.01
CA TRP A 413 -10.92 11.88 19.64
C TRP A 413 -9.51 11.57 20.17
N THR A 414 -8.50 12.24 19.59
CA THR A 414 -7.09 12.08 19.97
C THR A 414 -6.48 13.47 20.17
N SER A 415 -5.82 13.67 21.30
CA SER A 415 -5.16 14.93 21.67
C SER A 415 -3.67 14.91 21.32
N PHE A 416 -3.11 16.08 21.01
CA PHE A 416 -1.74 16.27 20.58
C PHE A 416 -1.14 17.53 21.21
N ALA A 417 0.06 17.39 21.77
CA ALA A 417 0.91 18.47 22.25
C ALA A 417 2.23 18.49 21.48
N TYR A 418 2.82 19.68 21.33
CA TYR A 418 4.09 19.90 20.65
C TYR A 418 5.27 19.24 21.42
N PRO A 419 6.01 18.28 20.80
CA PRO A 419 7.03 17.50 21.50
C PRO A 419 8.41 18.19 21.56
N ASN A 420 8.70 19.14 20.66
CA ASN A 420 10.05 19.69 20.47
C ASN A 420 10.27 20.99 21.29
N GLY A 421 9.60 21.12 22.44
CA GLY A 421 9.72 22.27 23.34
C GLY A 421 11.03 22.25 24.14
N PRO A 422 11.74 23.39 24.31
CA PRO A 422 12.88 23.46 25.23
C PRO A 422 12.45 23.11 26.66
N ILE A 423 13.23 22.23 27.30
CA ILE A 423 12.93 21.63 28.61
C ILE A 423 12.53 22.71 29.65
N GLY A 424 11.41 22.49 30.34
CA GLY A 424 10.88 23.40 31.35
C GLY A 424 10.05 24.56 30.80
N ARG A 425 9.55 24.46 29.56
CA ARG A 425 8.61 25.40 28.95
C ARG A 425 7.39 24.63 28.43
N ASP A 426 6.21 24.92 28.97
CA ASP A 426 4.96 24.37 28.46
C ASP A 426 4.60 25.04 27.11
N PHE A 427 4.13 24.25 26.13
CA PHE A 427 3.70 24.75 24.83
C PHE A 427 2.21 24.47 24.60
N ILE A 428 1.52 25.53 24.21
CA ILE A 428 0.13 25.57 23.76
C ILE A 428 0.13 25.24 22.27
N THR A 429 -0.64 24.23 21.87
CA THR A 429 -0.62 23.69 20.50
C THR A 429 -2.03 23.68 19.91
N HIS A 430 -2.15 23.89 18.60
CA HIS A 430 -3.38 23.64 17.83
C HIS A 430 -3.05 23.29 16.37
N PHE A 431 -3.96 22.60 15.67
CA PHE A 431 -3.82 22.31 14.25
C PHE A 431 -4.58 23.32 13.39
N GLU A 432 -3.90 23.89 12.40
CA GLU A 432 -4.40 24.91 11.47
C GLU A 432 -4.93 24.28 10.17
N GLY A 433 -4.39 23.14 9.74
CA GLY A 433 -4.78 22.49 8.49
C GLY A 433 -4.58 20.98 8.47
N ILE A 434 -5.29 20.31 7.57
CA ILE A 434 -5.24 18.85 7.33
C ILE A 434 -5.27 18.55 5.83
N SER A 435 -4.49 17.56 5.42
CA SER A 435 -4.51 16.91 4.10
C SER A 435 -4.25 15.41 4.24
N SER A 436 -4.56 14.61 3.22
CA SER A 436 -4.23 13.18 3.17
C SER A 436 -3.95 12.73 1.74
N THR A 437 -2.70 12.36 1.44
CA THR A 437 -2.30 11.80 0.13
C THR A 437 -2.35 10.27 0.12
N GLU A 438 -2.42 9.63 1.29
CA GLU A 438 -2.45 8.19 1.49
C GLU A 438 -3.55 7.87 2.51
N SER A 439 -4.47 6.96 2.19
CA SER A 439 -5.63 6.66 3.04
C SER A 439 -5.21 6.22 4.45
N GLY A 440 -5.72 6.91 5.48
CA GLY A 440 -5.35 6.68 6.88
C GLY A 440 -4.03 7.35 7.30
N VAL A 441 -3.47 8.21 6.46
CA VAL A 441 -2.28 9.02 6.74
C VAL A 441 -2.59 10.48 6.47
N TYR A 442 -2.47 11.28 7.51
CA TYR A 442 -2.81 12.69 7.50
C TYR A 442 -1.54 13.51 7.63
N THR A 443 -1.41 14.52 6.79
CA THR A 443 -0.43 15.60 6.97
C THR A 443 -1.17 16.79 7.55
N LEU A 444 -0.65 17.31 8.65
CA LEU A 444 -1.24 18.40 9.41
C LEU A 444 -0.23 19.54 9.49
N ASN A 445 -0.74 20.75 9.68
CA ASN A 445 0.08 21.85 10.19
C ASN A 445 -0.38 22.25 11.58
N ALA A 446 0.59 22.62 12.42
CA ALA A 446 0.35 23.06 13.79
C ALA A 446 1.19 24.29 14.12
N ASP A 447 0.59 25.24 14.84
CA ASP A 447 1.30 26.36 15.44
C ASP A 447 1.33 26.19 16.97
N SER A 448 2.53 26.33 17.54
CA SER A 448 2.82 26.00 18.95
C SER A 448 3.46 27.19 19.67
N ILE A 449 2.80 27.74 20.67
CA ILE A 449 3.21 28.95 21.42
C ILE A 449 3.64 28.56 22.83
N GLN A 450 4.76 29.08 23.33
CA GLN A 450 5.11 28.87 24.74
C GLN A 450 4.11 29.57 25.68
N ALA A 451 3.57 28.84 26.65
CA ALA A 451 2.72 29.38 27.71
C ALA A 451 3.42 30.50 28.50
N GLY A 452 2.73 31.63 28.67
CA GLY A 452 3.25 32.81 29.37
C GLY A 452 4.34 33.60 28.63
N SER A 453 4.63 33.28 27.36
CA SER A 453 5.59 34.01 26.52
C SER A 453 4.89 34.89 25.47
N THR A 454 5.53 35.99 25.10
CA THR A 454 5.17 36.80 23.91
C THR A 454 6.01 36.45 22.67
N ASN A 455 7.00 35.54 22.81
CA ASN A 455 8.00 35.24 21.79
C ASN A 455 8.21 33.72 21.65
N PRO A 456 8.58 33.27 20.44
CA PRO A 456 7.74 33.19 19.25
C PRO A 456 6.96 31.86 19.20
N ALA A 457 5.98 31.76 18.29
CA ALA A 457 5.37 30.48 17.93
C ALA A 457 6.31 29.64 17.05
N GLN A 458 6.27 28.32 17.20
CA GLN A 458 6.87 27.37 16.28
C GLN A 458 5.78 26.74 15.41
N GLY A 459 5.81 27.05 14.11
CA GLY A 459 5.02 26.34 13.10
C GLY A 459 5.66 25.01 12.74
N SER A 460 4.85 23.97 12.62
CA SER A 460 5.28 22.59 12.34
C SER A 460 4.48 22.00 11.18
N TRP A 461 5.11 21.12 10.42
CA TRP A 461 4.43 20.11 9.60
C TRP A 461 4.45 18.78 10.37
N VAL A 462 3.32 18.08 10.40
CA VAL A 462 3.14 16.89 11.25
C VAL A 462 2.52 15.77 10.43
N THR A 463 3.01 14.54 10.57
CA THR A 463 2.34 13.36 10.00
C THR A 463 1.71 12.49 11.08
N VAL A 464 0.47 12.08 10.86
CA VAL A 464 -0.27 11.15 11.73
C VAL A 464 -0.75 9.98 10.90
N ARG A 465 -0.41 8.75 11.32
CA ARG A 465 -0.91 7.51 10.71
C ARG A 465 -1.93 6.85 11.64
N ARG A 466 -2.98 6.24 11.09
CA ARG A 466 -3.91 5.41 11.86
C ARG A 466 -3.25 4.13 12.36
N ASN A 467 -3.71 3.66 13.51
CA ASN A 467 -3.41 2.34 14.05
C ASN A 467 -4.38 1.28 13.47
N PRO A 468 -4.10 -0.02 13.58
CA PRO A 468 -4.96 -1.08 13.02
C PRO A 468 -6.41 -1.11 13.56
N ASP A 469 -6.65 -0.55 14.74
CA ASP A 469 -7.98 -0.40 15.36
C ASP A 469 -8.75 0.86 14.87
N ARG A 470 -8.15 1.62 13.95
CA ARG A 470 -8.59 2.91 13.37
C ARG A 470 -8.37 4.16 14.22
N SER A 471 -7.86 4.05 15.45
CA SER A 471 -7.45 5.23 16.23
C SER A 471 -6.30 5.99 15.55
N PHE A 472 -6.09 7.26 15.89
CA PHE A 472 -4.93 8.01 15.40
C PHE A 472 -3.69 7.64 16.22
N GLY A 473 -2.58 7.37 15.55
CA GLY A 473 -1.28 7.15 16.19
C GLY A 473 -0.59 8.46 16.60
N ALA A 474 0.57 8.34 17.23
CA ALA A 474 1.41 9.50 17.54
C ALA A 474 1.80 10.29 16.28
N GLY A 475 1.86 11.62 16.42
CA GLY A 475 2.33 12.53 15.38
C GLY A 475 3.85 12.55 15.28
N VAL A 476 4.38 12.63 14.06
CA VAL A 476 5.80 12.87 13.77
C VAL A 476 5.95 14.32 13.31
N TRP A 477 6.71 15.12 14.05
CA TRP A 477 6.75 16.59 13.94
C TRP A 477 8.03 17.09 13.25
N VAL A 478 7.89 18.14 12.44
CA VAL A 478 8.95 18.75 11.64
C VAL A 478 8.83 20.27 11.72
N ASP A 479 9.79 20.89 12.40
CA ASP A 479 9.73 22.30 12.77
C ASP A 479 10.12 23.21 11.60
N LEU A 480 9.19 24.06 11.16
CA LEU A 480 9.40 24.96 10.03
C LEU A 480 10.19 26.19 10.48
N ASN A 481 11.29 26.44 9.80
CA ASN A 481 12.29 27.44 10.16
C ASN A 481 12.73 28.14 8.88
N TYR A 482 12.13 29.29 8.57
CA TYR A 482 12.41 30.00 7.33
C TYR A 482 13.89 30.48 7.31
N PRO A 483 14.64 30.26 6.22
CA PRO A 483 16.07 30.55 6.19
C PRO A 483 16.36 32.06 6.24
N GLY A 484 17.29 32.44 7.12
CA GLY A 484 17.81 33.81 7.21
C GLY A 484 17.11 34.75 8.21
N VAL A 485 16.11 34.28 8.96
CA VAL A 485 15.54 35.01 10.11
C VAL A 485 16.05 34.44 11.44
N ASP A 486 16.06 35.26 12.50
CA ASP A 486 16.45 34.82 13.85
C ASP A 486 15.24 34.19 14.58
N PRO A 487 15.26 32.87 14.87
CA PRO A 487 14.12 32.17 15.50
C PRO A 487 13.87 32.59 16.96
N ARG A 488 14.65 33.52 17.52
CA ARG A 488 14.42 34.11 18.85
C ARG A 488 13.57 35.38 18.79
N THR A 489 13.45 36.00 17.62
CA THR A 489 12.73 37.27 17.39
C THR A 489 11.78 37.24 16.19
N SER A 490 11.67 36.09 15.52
CA SER A 490 10.78 35.86 14.38
C SER A 490 10.04 34.54 14.56
N ILE A 491 8.74 34.56 14.26
CA ILE A 491 7.85 33.42 14.13
C ILE A 491 7.96 32.90 12.69
N THR A 492 8.01 31.58 12.50
CA THR A 492 7.65 30.92 11.24
C THR A 492 6.38 30.11 11.51
N SER A 493 5.22 30.60 11.08
CA SER A 493 3.91 29.95 11.29
C SER A 493 3.58 28.96 10.17
N SER A 494 2.61 28.09 10.42
CA SER A 494 2.25 26.95 9.57
C SER A 494 0.74 26.94 9.30
N ASN A 495 0.25 27.80 8.42
CA ASN A 495 -1.19 28.11 8.33
C ASN A 495 -2.00 27.12 7.49
N SER A 496 -1.44 26.44 6.47
CA SER A 496 -2.19 25.39 5.76
C SER A 496 -1.32 24.39 4.98
N VAL A 497 -1.85 23.19 4.74
CA VAL A 497 -1.13 22.02 4.18
C VAL A 497 -1.89 21.32 3.05
N ALA A 498 -1.14 20.90 2.02
CA ALA A 498 -1.59 20.01 0.95
C ALA A 498 -0.52 18.94 0.71
N GLY A 499 -0.71 17.73 1.23
CA GLY A 499 0.32 16.69 1.26
C GLY A 499 1.59 17.18 1.97
N ASN A 500 2.69 17.30 1.24
CA ASN A 500 3.96 17.82 1.75
C ASN A 500 4.22 19.30 1.38
N GLN A 501 3.24 20.01 0.81
CA GLN A 501 3.32 21.46 0.60
C GLN A 501 2.70 22.20 1.77
N VAL A 502 3.32 23.31 2.16
CA VAL A 502 2.89 24.20 3.26
C VAL A 502 2.83 25.64 2.78
N VAL A 503 1.86 26.40 3.30
CA VAL A 503 1.83 27.87 3.24
C VAL A 503 1.74 28.46 4.65
N GLY A 504 2.37 29.62 4.85
CA GLY A 504 2.37 30.29 6.15
C GLY A 504 2.92 31.72 6.11
N LEU A 505 3.19 32.26 7.30
CA LEU A 505 3.75 33.60 7.51
C LEU A 505 5.09 33.55 8.25
N VAL A 506 5.96 34.50 7.94
CA VAL A 506 7.08 34.87 8.79
C VAL A 506 6.76 36.21 9.42
N ILE A 507 6.72 36.27 10.76
CA ILE A 507 6.37 37.46 11.54
C ILE A 507 7.55 37.81 12.44
N GLY A 508 8.23 38.93 12.22
CA GLY A 508 9.40 39.30 13.02
C GLY A 508 9.69 40.80 13.06
N ALA A 509 10.78 41.17 13.74
CA ALA A 509 11.17 42.58 13.93
C ALA A 509 11.42 43.36 12.63
N SER A 510 11.72 42.68 11.52
CA SER A 510 11.91 43.28 10.19
C SER A 510 10.62 43.43 9.37
N GLY A 511 9.47 42.98 9.89
CA GLY A 511 8.18 42.98 9.19
C GLY A 511 7.49 41.62 9.18
N THR A 512 6.38 41.53 8.45
CA THR A 512 5.63 40.29 8.19
C THR A 512 5.57 40.02 6.70
N PHE A 513 5.84 38.79 6.27
CA PHE A 513 5.72 38.36 4.86
C PHE A 513 5.21 36.92 4.75
N SER A 514 4.59 36.59 3.61
CA SER A 514 4.05 35.25 3.34
C SER A 514 5.08 34.35 2.67
N TYR A 515 5.07 33.06 3.01
CA TYR A 515 5.96 32.05 2.42
C TYR A 515 5.21 30.79 2.01
N GLN A 516 5.79 30.05 1.07
CA GLN A 516 5.42 28.68 0.72
C GLN A 516 6.61 27.75 0.98
N ALA A 517 6.35 26.47 1.21
CA ALA A 517 7.40 25.49 1.40
C ALA A 517 7.03 24.09 0.88
N THR A 518 8.05 23.36 0.43
CA THR A 518 8.00 21.92 0.16
C THR A 518 8.77 21.17 1.23
N VAL A 519 8.10 20.31 1.98
CA VAL A 519 8.72 19.39 2.93
C VAL A 519 9.23 18.17 2.17
N ASN A 520 10.55 18.02 2.05
CA ASN A 520 11.16 17.00 1.19
C ASN A 520 11.40 15.70 2.00
N THR A 521 10.45 14.77 1.96
CA THR A 521 10.66 13.39 2.44
C THR A 521 11.65 12.64 1.55
N GLY A 522 12.58 11.88 2.14
CA GLY A 522 13.62 11.15 1.42
C GLY A 522 13.83 9.71 1.89
N PHE A 523 14.32 8.87 0.99
CA PHE A 523 14.52 7.44 1.21
C PHE A 523 15.78 7.17 2.06
N GLN A 524 15.66 7.22 3.39
CA GLN A 524 16.72 6.68 4.26
C GLN A 524 16.46 5.21 4.59
N LEU A 525 17.50 4.39 4.45
CA LEU A 525 17.46 2.96 4.70
C LEU A 525 17.44 2.72 6.21
N SER A 526 16.45 1.97 6.70
CA SER A 526 16.27 1.80 8.14
C SER A 526 17.27 0.79 8.71
N ASN A 527 16.98 -0.52 8.70
CA ASN A 527 17.92 -1.51 9.22
C ASN A 527 18.65 -2.27 8.09
N VAL A 528 19.85 -2.76 8.38
CA VAL A 528 20.59 -3.73 7.55
C VAL A 528 20.75 -5.03 8.33
N ILE A 529 19.95 -6.03 7.99
CA ILE A 529 19.72 -7.25 8.78
C ILE A 529 20.27 -8.46 8.01
N SER A 530 21.54 -8.77 8.22
CA SER A 530 22.35 -9.57 7.29
C SER A 530 23.40 -10.43 7.99
N GLY A 531 23.79 -11.54 7.35
CA GLY A 531 24.81 -12.47 7.82
C GLY A 531 24.41 -13.36 9.01
N ASN A 532 23.18 -13.25 9.52
CA ASN A 532 22.71 -14.01 10.69
C ASN A 532 22.51 -15.50 10.36
N ARG A 533 22.68 -16.39 11.33
CA ARG A 533 22.58 -17.85 11.15
C ARG A 533 21.15 -18.39 11.20
N GLY A 534 20.19 -17.56 11.60
CA GLY A 534 18.76 -17.76 11.42
C GLY A 534 18.24 -17.10 10.14
N ASN A 535 17.03 -16.58 10.22
CA ASN A 535 16.46 -15.67 9.23
C ASN A 535 16.99 -14.24 9.47
N GLY A 536 16.69 -13.30 8.57
CA GLY A 536 16.85 -11.87 8.88
C GLY A 536 15.88 -11.45 9.98
N ILE A 537 14.57 -11.58 9.70
CA ILE A 537 13.48 -11.33 10.66
C ILE A 537 12.64 -12.60 10.79
N GLY A 538 12.19 -12.94 12.00
CA GLY A 538 11.23 -14.01 12.24
C GLY A 538 10.07 -13.55 13.13
N ILE A 539 8.84 -13.68 12.63
CA ILE A 539 7.57 -13.39 13.30
C ILE A 539 6.91 -14.71 13.69
N TYR A 540 6.80 -14.97 14.99
CA TYR A 540 6.44 -16.28 15.55
C TYR A 540 5.14 -16.18 16.35
N GLY A 541 3.99 -16.31 15.69
CA GLY A 541 2.65 -16.17 16.28
C GLY A 541 2.24 -14.73 16.64
N SER A 542 3.10 -13.75 16.36
CA SER A 542 2.87 -12.32 16.58
C SER A 542 2.05 -11.69 15.45
N ASN A 543 1.32 -10.61 15.76
CA ASN A 543 0.34 -10.00 14.87
C ASN A 543 0.56 -8.50 14.67
N ASP A 544 -0.03 -7.95 13.60
CA ASP A 544 -0.16 -6.50 13.37
C ASP A 544 1.18 -5.72 13.25
N ASN A 545 2.30 -6.42 13.06
CA ASN A 545 3.61 -5.78 12.89
C ASN A 545 3.78 -5.18 11.49
N GLN A 546 4.49 -4.06 11.41
CA GLN A 546 4.99 -3.52 10.14
C GLN A 546 6.50 -3.75 10.00
N ILE A 547 6.92 -4.29 8.86
CA ILE A 547 8.32 -4.45 8.46
C ILE A 547 8.57 -3.55 7.24
N ALA A 548 9.24 -2.41 7.39
CA ALA A 548 9.38 -1.39 6.33
C ALA A 548 10.82 -0.86 6.17
N MET A 549 11.19 -0.43 4.96
CA MET A 549 12.48 0.22 4.65
C MET A 549 13.77 -0.56 5.02
N ASN A 550 13.69 -1.87 5.24
CA ASN A 550 14.86 -2.67 5.61
C ASN A 550 15.65 -3.18 4.40
N GLN A 551 16.95 -3.38 4.60
CA GLN A 551 17.80 -4.24 3.79
C GLN A 551 18.02 -5.56 4.52
N ILE A 552 17.72 -6.69 3.87
CA ILE A 552 17.70 -8.01 4.51
C ILE A 552 18.46 -9.01 3.65
N GLY A 553 19.69 -9.33 4.06
CA GLY A 553 20.62 -10.23 3.37
C GLY A 553 21.58 -9.56 2.38
N THR A 554 21.63 -8.23 2.33
CA THR A 554 22.60 -7.44 1.55
C THR A 554 23.61 -6.72 2.46
N ASP A 555 24.66 -6.13 1.87
CA ASP A 555 25.39 -5.04 2.51
C ASP A 555 24.55 -3.74 2.54
N ALA A 556 25.03 -2.71 3.23
CA ALA A 556 24.31 -1.45 3.44
C ALA A 556 24.06 -0.65 2.14
N SER A 557 24.76 -0.98 1.05
CA SER A 557 24.54 -0.40 -0.29
C SER A 557 23.52 -1.16 -1.14
N GLY A 558 23.05 -2.33 -0.71
CA GLY A 558 22.03 -3.10 -1.42
C GLY A 558 22.55 -3.76 -2.71
N THR A 559 23.87 -3.90 -2.86
CA THR A 559 24.53 -4.36 -4.09
C THR A 559 25.39 -5.60 -3.89
N LEU A 560 25.85 -5.90 -2.66
CA LEU A 560 26.57 -7.14 -2.37
C LEU A 560 25.76 -8.08 -1.49
N GLN A 561 25.79 -9.38 -1.80
CA GLN A 561 25.16 -10.41 -0.96
C GLN A 561 25.88 -10.53 0.39
N ARG A 562 25.10 -10.52 1.47
CA ARG A 562 25.47 -10.81 2.87
C ARG A 562 24.37 -11.66 3.50
N GLY A 563 23.94 -12.70 2.79
CA GLY A 563 22.73 -13.46 3.10
C GLY A 563 22.64 -13.96 4.54
N ASN A 564 21.44 -13.88 5.11
CA ASN A 564 21.13 -14.70 6.28
C ASN A 564 21.12 -16.18 5.88
N ALA A 565 21.40 -17.08 6.82
CA ALA A 565 21.57 -18.51 6.54
C ALA A 565 20.24 -19.26 6.30
N LYS A 566 19.11 -18.62 6.60
CA LYS A 566 17.75 -19.06 6.26
C LYS A 566 17.08 -18.01 5.38
N ASN A 567 15.80 -17.71 5.60
CA ASN A 567 15.05 -16.75 4.79
C ASN A 567 15.42 -15.31 5.14
N GLY A 568 15.06 -14.35 4.28
CA GLY A 568 15.07 -12.94 4.66
C GLY A 568 14.05 -12.67 5.78
N ILE A 569 12.77 -12.96 5.52
CA ILE A 569 11.68 -12.88 6.50
C ILE A 569 11.00 -14.26 6.65
N LEU A 570 10.67 -14.65 7.88
CA LEU A 570 9.81 -15.77 8.21
C LEU A 570 8.55 -15.29 8.96
N VAL A 571 7.37 -15.67 8.50
CA VAL A 571 6.08 -15.45 9.18
C VAL A 571 5.46 -16.82 9.46
N THR A 572 5.22 -17.16 10.72
CA THR A 572 4.90 -18.53 11.12
C THR A 572 4.05 -18.65 12.39
N GLN A 573 3.58 -19.87 12.69
CA GLN A 573 2.85 -20.22 13.91
C GLN A 573 1.55 -19.42 14.12
N GLY A 574 0.75 -19.25 13.06
CA GLY A 574 -0.53 -18.54 13.14
C GLY A 574 -0.44 -17.01 13.16
N ALA A 575 0.77 -16.43 13.02
CA ALA A 575 0.99 -14.99 12.93
C ALA A 575 0.10 -14.34 11.84
N ALA A 576 -0.61 -13.26 12.20
CA ALA A 576 -1.64 -12.67 11.34
C ALA A 576 -1.57 -11.14 11.20
N ARG A 577 -2.15 -10.61 10.11
CA ARG A 577 -2.28 -9.16 9.83
C ARG A 577 -0.95 -8.39 9.77
N ASN A 578 0.16 -9.08 9.52
CA ASN A 578 1.48 -8.45 9.42
C ASN A 578 1.67 -7.78 8.05
N LEU A 579 2.22 -6.56 8.04
CA LEU A 579 2.53 -5.79 6.84
C LEU A 579 4.02 -5.86 6.53
N ILE A 580 4.38 -6.36 5.35
CA ILE A 580 5.74 -6.37 4.84
C ILE A 580 5.80 -5.32 3.72
N GLY A 581 6.47 -4.21 4.00
CA GLY A 581 6.54 -3.01 3.19
C GLY A 581 5.58 -1.94 3.71
N GLY A 582 4.80 -1.33 2.82
CA GLY A 582 3.91 -0.24 3.21
C GLY A 582 3.01 0.29 2.10
N GLN A 583 2.36 1.43 2.33
CA GLN A 583 1.30 1.98 1.45
C GLN A 583 1.59 3.42 0.95
N ALA A 584 2.71 4.03 1.38
CA ALA A 584 3.01 5.45 1.15
C ALA A 584 3.31 5.85 -0.29
N THR A 585 2.43 6.70 -0.83
CA THR A 585 2.49 7.38 -2.14
C THR A 585 3.84 8.04 -2.42
N GLY A 586 4.45 7.76 -3.58
CA GLY A 586 5.73 8.36 -4.00
C GLY A 586 6.81 7.40 -4.54
N GLY A 587 6.45 6.15 -4.87
CA GLY A 587 7.35 5.19 -5.54
C GLY A 587 7.09 5.06 -7.04
N ASN A 588 7.94 4.28 -7.74
CA ASN A 588 7.78 3.77 -9.11
C ASN A 588 6.69 4.43 -9.98
N ASP A 589 6.97 5.59 -10.60
CA ASP A 589 6.12 6.15 -11.64
C ASP A 589 6.68 5.78 -13.03
N PRO A 590 6.10 4.78 -13.73
CA PRO A 590 6.55 4.39 -15.05
C PRO A 590 6.27 5.44 -16.14
N THR A 591 5.36 6.40 -15.90
CA THR A 591 5.10 7.52 -16.82
C THR A 591 6.14 8.63 -16.69
N ALA A 592 6.69 8.82 -15.49
CA ALA A 592 7.83 9.71 -15.23
C ALA A 592 9.22 9.03 -15.35
N SER A 593 9.28 7.76 -15.77
CA SER A 593 10.51 6.94 -15.82
C SER A 593 11.23 6.80 -14.46
N VAL A 594 10.50 6.91 -13.35
CA VAL A 594 11.02 6.75 -11.99
C VAL A 594 10.95 5.27 -11.62
N PHE A 595 12.11 4.62 -11.46
CA PHE A 595 12.22 3.19 -11.16
C PHE A 595 13.05 2.96 -9.88
N VAL A 596 12.45 3.30 -8.74
CA VAL A 596 13.06 3.19 -7.40
C VAL A 596 12.17 2.35 -6.49
N ARG A 597 12.79 1.58 -5.59
CA ARG A 597 12.07 0.85 -4.55
C ARG A 597 11.12 1.80 -3.81
N PRO A 598 9.79 1.53 -3.77
CA PRO A 598 8.82 2.43 -3.13
C PRO A 598 9.19 2.77 -1.69
N PRO A 599 8.79 3.95 -1.16
CA PRO A 599 9.33 4.53 0.07
C PRO A 599 9.46 3.54 1.21
N GLN A 600 8.37 2.87 1.59
CA GLN A 600 8.31 1.93 2.70
C GLN A 600 8.75 0.48 2.33
N GLY A 601 9.12 0.22 1.08
CA GLY A 601 9.48 -1.10 0.57
C GLY A 601 10.79 -1.64 1.13
N ASN A 602 10.85 -2.95 1.40
CA ASN A 602 12.07 -3.63 1.83
C ASN A 602 12.87 -4.16 0.63
N LEU A 603 14.19 -4.24 0.77
CA LEU A 603 15.08 -5.01 -0.10
C LEU A 603 15.42 -6.34 0.57
N ILE A 604 14.97 -7.46 0.00
CA ILE A 604 15.03 -8.79 0.61
C ILE A 604 15.76 -9.75 -0.34
N SER A 605 17.08 -9.78 -0.26
CA SER A 605 17.95 -10.36 -1.30
C SER A 605 19.17 -11.07 -0.72
N GLY A 606 19.77 -11.97 -1.51
CA GLY A 606 21.00 -12.69 -1.14
C GLY A 606 20.87 -13.76 -0.06
N ASN A 607 19.67 -14.03 0.47
CA ASN A 607 19.48 -14.97 1.58
C ASN A 607 19.59 -16.44 1.13
N ASN A 608 20.07 -17.33 2.01
CA ASN A 608 20.29 -18.74 1.69
C ASN A 608 19.02 -19.62 1.67
N GLY A 609 17.89 -19.09 2.15
CA GLY A 609 16.56 -19.65 1.99
C GLY A 609 15.75 -18.90 0.93
N ASN A 610 14.47 -18.66 1.22
CA ASN A 610 13.61 -17.80 0.41
C ASN A 610 13.86 -16.32 0.76
N GLY A 611 13.34 -15.39 -0.05
CA GLY A 611 13.23 -13.98 0.39
C GLY A 611 12.26 -13.86 1.57
N VAL A 612 11.00 -14.24 1.35
CA VAL A 612 9.97 -14.32 2.40
C VAL A 612 9.36 -15.73 2.44
N LEU A 613 9.18 -16.29 3.63
CA LEU A 613 8.48 -17.55 3.86
C LEU A 613 7.31 -17.34 4.82
N ILE A 614 6.09 -17.62 4.37
CA ILE A 614 4.83 -17.56 5.14
C ILE A 614 4.32 -19.00 5.30
N ASN A 615 4.22 -19.52 6.52
CA ASN A 615 3.80 -20.91 6.72
C ASN A 615 3.09 -21.19 8.05
N LYS A 616 2.60 -22.43 8.22
CA LYS A 616 2.01 -22.96 9.46
C LYS A 616 0.86 -22.08 10.00
N GLY A 617 -0.15 -21.87 9.16
CA GLY A 617 -1.38 -21.15 9.51
C GLY A 617 -1.25 -19.63 9.61
N ALA A 618 -0.10 -19.04 9.27
CA ALA A 618 0.02 -17.59 9.14
C ALA A 618 -0.93 -17.06 8.04
N THR A 619 -1.62 -15.94 8.29
CA THR A 619 -2.77 -15.50 7.48
C THR A 619 -2.89 -13.98 7.44
N ARG A 620 -3.54 -13.41 6.41
CA ARG A 620 -3.70 -11.95 6.24
C ARG A 620 -2.37 -11.16 6.29
N THR A 621 -1.26 -11.80 5.95
CA THR A 621 0.02 -11.09 5.76
C THR A 621 -0.03 -10.39 4.41
N LEU A 622 0.27 -9.10 4.39
CA LEU A 622 0.25 -8.24 3.20
C LEU A 622 1.67 -7.87 2.78
N LEU A 623 2.05 -8.14 1.53
CA LEU A 623 3.30 -7.69 0.92
C LEU A 623 2.99 -6.57 -0.08
N SER A 624 3.57 -5.39 0.13
CA SER A 624 3.47 -4.23 -0.78
C SER A 624 4.82 -3.54 -0.98
N GLY A 625 5.15 -3.19 -2.23
CA GLY A 625 6.32 -2.38 -2.57
C GLY A 625 7.70 -3.02 -2.37
N ASN A 626 7.79 -4.34 -2.14
CA ASN A 626 9.08 -4.99 -1.79
C ASN A 626 9.88 -5.41 -3.03
N PHE A 627 11.21 -5.22 -2.98
CA PHE A 627 12.15 -5.76 -3.96
C PHE A 627 12.80 -7.03 -3.39
N VAL A 628 12.63 -8.17 -4.06
CA VAL A 628 12.92 -9.49 -3.50
C VAL A 628 13.73 -10.32 -4.50
N GLY A 629 15.03 -10.45 -4.25
CA GLY A 629 15.99 -11.15 -5.11
C GLY A 629 16.74 -10.25 -6.10
N THR A 630 16.45 -8.95 -6.13
CA THR A 630 17.15 -7.96 -6.94
C THR A 630 18.19 -7.19 -6.12
N ASP A 631 19.02 -6.39 -6.78
CA ASP A 631 19.76 -5.31 -6.13
C ASP A 631 18.82 -4.16 -5.68
N GLY A 632 19.39 -3.14 -5.03
CA GLY A 632 18.67 -1.95 -4.60
C GLY A 632 18.01 -1.12 -5.71
N SER A 633 18.40 -1.31 -6.98
CA SER A 633 17.74 -0.66 -8.14
C SER A 633 16.51 -1.42 -8.64
N GLY A 634 16.37 -2.70 -8.27
CA GLY A 634 15.33 -3.58 -8.81
C GLY A 634 15.63 -4.16 -10.19
N ASN A 635 16.79 -3.83 -10.79
CA ASN A 635 17.10 -4.15 -12.19
C ASN A 635 18.31 -5.08 -12.38
N SER A 636 19.11 -5.35 -11.34
CA SER A 636 20.12 -6.42 -11.35
C SER A 636 19.68 -7.59 -10.45
N ALA A 637 20.13 -8.81 -10.76
CA ALA A 637 19.88 -9.97 -9.90
C ALA A 637 20.84 -9.99 -8.69
N LEU A 638 20.29 -10.16 -7.49
CA LEU A 638 21.02 -10.37 -6.23
C LEU A 638 20.38 -11.53 -5.45
N GLY A 639 19.94 -12.57 -6.18
CA GLY A 639 18.93 -13.55 -5.79
C GLY A 639 19.02 -14.16 -4.39
N ASN A 640 17.85 -14.40 -3.78
CA ASN A 640 17.75 -15.41 -2.73
C ASN A 640 17.92 -16.80 -3.34
N ARG A 641 18.43 -17.77 -2.57
CA ARG A 641 18.80 -19.10 -3.08
C ARG A 641 17.59 -19.96 -3.48
N LEU A 642 16.47 -19.80 -2.79
CA LEU A 642 15.20 -20.47 -3.07
C LEU A 642 14.22 -19.50 -3.73
N ASP A 643 12.92 -19.58 -3.42
CA ASP A 643 11.91 -18.71 -4.01
C ASP A 643 12.03 -17.25 -3.51
N GLY A 644 11.54 -16.29 -4.29
CA GLY A 644 11.39 -14.91 -3.80
C GLY A 644 10.42 -14.86 -2.62
N VAL A 645 9.20 -15.34 -2.84
CA VAL A 645 8.19 -15.53 -1.78
C VAL A 645 7.65 -16.96 -1.83
N ALA A 646 7.51 -17.60 -0.67
CA ALA A 646 6.92 -18.93 -0.50
C ALA A 646 5.77 -18.90 0.52
N ILE A 647 4.62 -19.45 0.15
CA ILE A 647 3.41 -19.55 0.98
C ILE A 647 3.04 -21.03 1.11
N GLU A 648 3.10 -21.58 2.33
CA GLU A 648 3.05 -23.01 2.60
C GLU A 648 2.12 -23.36 3.78
N HIS A 649 0.94 -23.90 3.49
CA HIS A 649 -0.11 -24.17 4.50
C HIS A 649 -0.48 -22.88 5.27
N ALA A 650 -0.80 -21.82 4.54
CA ALA A 650 -0.96 -20.46 5.02
C ALA A 650 -2.00 -19.69 4.20
N ASP A 651 -3.28 -19.82 4.58
CA ASP A 651 -4.44 -19.31 3.84
C ASP A 651 -4.64 -17.80 3.98
N GLY A 652 -5.23 -17.16 2.97
CA GLY A 652 -5.71 -15.78 3.04
C GLY A 652 -4.60 -14.72 3.11
N ASN A 653 -3.45 -14.95 2.47
CA ASN A 653 -2.33 -14.00 2.40
C ASN A 653 -2.33 -13.22 1.08
N GLN A 654 -1.68 -12.05 1.04
CA GLN A 654 -1.84 -11.09 -0.05
C GLN A 654 -0.50 -10.48 -0.50
N LEU A 655 -0.28 -10.42 -1.80
CA LEU A 655 0.79 -9.65 -2.45
C LEU A 655 0.13 -8.61 -3.37
N ILE A 656 -0.04 -7.40 -2.86
CA ILE A 656 -0.69 -6.29 -3.57
C ILE A 656 0.36 -5.20 -3.73
N GLY A 657 0.70 -4.86 -4.98
CA GLY A 657 1.46 -3.66 -5.30
C GLY A 657 0.61 -2.41 -5.02
N CYS A 658 -0.17 -1.99 -6.01
CA CYS A 658 -1.03 -0.81 -5.92
C CYS A 658 -2.51 -1.15 -5.66
N THR A 659 -3.27 -0.13 -5.25
CA THR A 659 -4.74 -0.12 -5.30
C THR A 659 -5.22 0.71 -6.50
N PHE A 660 -6.52 0.62 -6.84
CA PHE A 660 -7.10 1.40 -7.95
C PHE A 660 -6.96 2.92 -7.75
N GLN A 661 -6.99 3.36 -6.48
CA GLN A 661 -6.76 4.73 -6.04
C GLN A 661 -5.31 5.22 -6.25
N GLN A 662 -4.35 4.32 -6.53
CA GLN A 662 -2.92 4.61 -6.68
C GLN A 662 -2.47 4.39 -8.14
N SER A 663 -3.26 4.90 -9.07
CA SER A 663 -3.02 4.81 -10.52
C SER A 663 -2.13 5.97 -11.02
N PRO A 664 -1.23 5.76 -12.00
CA PRO A 664 -0.93 4.51 -12.70
C PRO A 664 0.30 3.81 -12.10
N PHE A 665 0.06 2.73 -11.33
CA PHE A 665 1.08 1.76 -10.92
C PHE A 665 2.22 2.27 -9.99
N VAL A 666 1.94 3.18 -9.07
CA VAL A 666 2.92 3.75 -8.12
C VAL A 666 3.60 2.69 -7.22
N PHE A 667 3.06 1.46 -7.15
CA PHE A 667 3.52 0.36 -6.29
C PHE A 667 3.50 -1.00 -6.99
N TYR A 668 4.61 -1.73 -6.86
CA TYR A 668 4.73 -3.14 -7.22
C TYR A 668 5.61 -3.87 -6.19
N ASN A 669 5.37 -5.16 -5.94
CA ASN A 669 6.45 -6.03 -5.49
C ASN A 669 7.22 -6.57 -6.71
N VAL A 670 8.55 -6.60 -6.63
CA VAL A 670 9.44 -7.13 -7.68
C VAL A 670 10.08 -8.42 -7.16
N LEU A 671 9.57 -9.56 -7.61
CA LEU A 671 9.96 -10.91 -7.16
C LEU A 671 10.81 -11.57 -8.24
N SER A 672 12.04 -11.10 -8.39
CA SER A 672 12.88 -11.31 -9.57
C SER A 672 14.32 -11.66 -9.20
N GLY A 673 15.03 -12.38 -10.06
CA GLY A 673 16.43 -12.78 -9.86
C GLY A 673 16.66 -13.92 -8.86
N ASN A 674 15.61 -14.55 -8.31
CA ASN A 674 15.72 -15.61 -7.30
C ASN A 674 16.09 -16.96 -7.91
N GLY A 675 16.76 -17.83 -7.14
CA GLY A 675 17.17 -19.16 -7.60
C GLY A 675 16.01 -20.15 -7.80
N GLY A 676 14.93 -19.98 -7.03
CA GLY A 676 13.65 -20.67 -7.17
C GLY A 676 12.67 -19.91 -8.04
N ASN A 677 11.37 -19.97 -7.70
CA ASN A 677 10.32 -19.20 -8.38
C ASN A 677 10.30 -17.74 -7.88
N GLY A 678 9.63 -16.83 -8.59
CA GLY A 678 9.30 -15.50 -8.04
C GLY A 678 8.37 -15.60 -6.83
N LEU A 679 7.22 -16.26 -7.02
CA LEU A 679 6.26 -16.64 -5.98
C LEU A 679 5.90 -18.13 -6.09
N ARG A 680 5.83 -18.82 -4.95
CA ARG A 680 5.32 -20.20 -4.83
C ARG A 680 4.22 -20.28 -3.78
N ILE A 681 3.10 -20.89 -4.15
CA ILE A 681 1.93 -21.13 -3.30
C ILE A 681 1.66 -22.64 -3.27
N THR A 682 1.68 -23.24 -2.09
CA THR A 682 1.48 -24.69 -1.89
C THR A 682 0.53 -24.94 -0.72
N ASN A 683 -0.51 -25.75 -0.94
CA ASN A 683 -1.53 -26.12 0.05
C ASN A 683 -2.10 -24.91 0.82
N SER A 684 -2.33 -23.78 0.13
CA SER A 684 -2.75 -22.52 0.73
C SER A 684 -3.88 -21.90 -0.08
N ASN A 685 -4.96 -21.50 0.59
CA ASN A 685 -6.19 -21.02 -0.01
C ASN A 685 -6.26 -19.49 -0.09
N ASP A 686 -7.19 -18.98 -0.88
CA ASP A 686 -7.68 -17.59 -0.85
C ASP A 686 -6.57 -16.53 -0.92
N THR A 687 -5.52 -16.82 -1.70
CA THR A 687 -4.33 -15.97 -1.82
C THR A 687 -4.47 -15.00 -2.98
N THR A 688 -4.24 -13.70 -2.73
CA THR A 688 -4.36 -12.62 -3.73
C THR A 688 -2.99 -12.15 -4.19
N VAL A 689 -2.79 -11.97 -5.50
CA VAL A 689 -1.52 -11.59 -6.14
C VAL A 689 -1.80 -10.52 -7.21
N GLN A 690 -1.69 -9.24 -6.88
CA GLN A 690 -2.05 -8.10 -7.74
C GLN A 690 -0.91 -7.09 -7.85
N ALA A 691 -0.69 -6.51 -9.03
CA ALA A 691 0.39 -5.53 -9.26
C ALA A 691 1.77 -6.02 -8.79
N ASN A 692 2.27 -7.12 -9.36
CA ASN A 692 3.62 -7.63 -9.10
C ASN A 692 4.38 -7.92 -10.41
N PHE A 693 5.70 -7.74 -10.37
CA PHE A 693 6.64 -8.18 -11.41
C PHE A 693 7.36 -9.45 -10.95
N MET A 694 7.46 -10.45 -11.83
CA MET A 694 8.11 -11.74 -11.53
C MET A 694 8.96 -12.19 -12.71
N GLY A 695 10.28 -12.05 -12.59
CA GLY A 695 11.28 -12.32 -13.64
C GLY A 695 11.66 -11.10 -14.50
N VAL A 696 11.00 -9.96 -14.24
CA VAL A 696 11.27 -8.64 -14.84
C VAL A 696 11.70 -7.67 -13.74
N GLY A 697 12.60 -6.74 -14.05
CA GLY A 697 13.08 -5.71 -13.14
C GLY A 697 12.10 -4.56 -12.92
N ALA A 698 12.35 -3.73 -11.92
CA ALA A 698 11.51 -2.58 -11.55
C ALA A 698 11.22 -1.61 -12.71
N ASN A 699 12.11 -1.54 -13.71
CA ASN A 699 11.97 -0.69 -14.89
C ASN A 699 10.98 -1.19 -15.96
N ASN A 700 10.36 -2.38 -15.80
CA ASN A 700 9.50 -3.01 -16.83
C ASN A 700 10.16 -3.11 -18.22
N ALA A 701 11.50 -3.15 -18.28
CA ALA A 701 12.29 -3.14 -19.52
C ALA A 701 13.53 -4.04 -19.47
N THR A 702 13.76 -4.74 -18.35
CA THR A 702 14.91 -5.63 -18.15
C THR A 702 14.45 -6.98 -17.61
N ILE A 703 14.91 -8.07 -18.23
CA ILE A 703 14.73 -9.42 -17.70
C ILE A 703 15.68 -9.63 -16.52
N VAL A 704 15.11 -9.91 -15.36
CA VAL A 704 15.84 -10.27 -14.13
C VAL A 704 15.35 -11.65 -13.71
N ALA A 705 15.72 -12.65 -14.51
CA ALA A 705 15.09 -13.97 -14.54
C ALA A 705 15.16 -14.71 -13.20
N ASN A 706 14.02 -15.24 -12.72
CA ASN A 706 14.03 -16.28 -11.69
C ASN A 706 14.49 -17.63 -12.30
N GLY A 707 15.08 -18.51 -11.49
CA GLY A 707 15.54 -19.85 -11.91
C GLY A 707 14.41 -20.87 -12.11
N GLY A 708 13.27 -20.65 -11.45
CA GLY A 708 12.03 -21.40 -11.58
C GLY A 708 11.03 -20.73 -12.54
N ASN A 709 9.74 -20.86 -12.21
CA ASN A 709 8.67 -20.09 -12.86
C ASN A 709 8.60 -18.67 -12.27
N GLY A 710 7.82 -17.78 -12.88
CA GLY A 710 7.41 -16.54 -12.21
C GLY A 710 6.51 -16.85 -11.02
N LEU A 711 5.44 -17.61 -11.26
CA LEU A 711 4.48 -18.09 -10.27
C LEU A 711 4.29 -19.62 -10.35
N LEU A 712 4.26 -20.30 -9.20
CA LEU A 712 3.85 -21.70 -9.06
C LEU A 712 2.71 -21.85 -8.04
N VAL A 713 1.58 -22.43 -8.46
CA VAL A 713 0.44 -22.82 -7.60
C VAL A 713 0.30 -24.35 -7.59
N SER A 714 0.24 -24.96 -6.40
CA SER A 714 0.51 -26.40 -6.25
C SER A 714 -0.16 -27.06 -5.04
N GLY A 715 -0.16 -28.40 -5.01
CA GLY A 715 -0.76 -29.20 -3.96
C GLY A 715 -2.30 -29.13 -3.99
N THR A 716 -2.91 -28.69 -2.90
CA THR A 716 -4.38 -28.56 -2.74
C THR A 716 -4.85 -27.10 -2.60
N SER A 717 -4.03 -26.12 -2.99
CA SER A 717 -4.37 -24.69 -2.93
C SER A 717 -5.66 -24.35 -3.68
N LYS A 718 -6.55 -23.55 -3.07
CA LYS A 718 -7.78 -23.08 -3.70
C LYS A 718 -7.83 -21.57 -3.89
N ASN A 719 -8.70 -21.11 -4.80
CA ASN A 719 -9.15 -19.72 -4.88
C ASN A 719 -8.00 -18.70 -5.00
N THR A 720 -6.90 -19.09 -5.66
CA THR A 720 -5.74 -18.19 -5.83
C THR A 720 -6.05 -17.20 -6.95
N GLN A 721 -6.18 -15.91 -6.60
CA GLN A 721 -6.47 -14.84 -7.54
C GLN A 721 -5.20 -14.09 -7.93
N VAL A 722 -4.82 -14.17 -9.20
CA VAL A 722 -3.71 -13.47 -9.82
C VAL A 722 -4.28 -12.32 -10.66
N GLY A 723 -4.18 -11.10 -10.13
CA GLY A 723 -4.57 -9.86 -10.77
C GLY A 723 -5.98 -9.36 -10.41
N GLY A 724 -6.27 -8.15 -10.86
CA GLY A 724 -7.52 -7.41 -10.60
C GLY A 724 -7.91 -6.56 -11.81
N VAL A 725 -8.92 -5.71 -11.67
CA VAL A 725 -9.29 -4.74 -12.73
C VAL A 725 -8.11 -3.82 -13.05
N ILE A 726 -7.94 -3.41 -14.31
CA ILE A 726 -6.86 -2.50 -14.74
C ILE A 726 -6.88 -1.25 -13.82
N PRO A 727 -5.75 -0.82 -13.22
CA PRO A 727 -4.36 -1.23 -13.50
C PRO A 727 -3.82 -2.46 -12.74
N LEU A 728 -4.60 -3.19 -11.94
CA LEU A 728 -4.13 -4.23 -10.98
C LEU A 728 -3.58 -5.55 -11.58
N GLY A 729 -3.06 -5.52 -12.82
CA GLY A 729 -2.46 -6.66 -13.51
C GLY A 729 -1.07 -7.06 -13.00
N ASN A 730 -0.54 -8.20 -13.45
CA ASN A 730 0.82 -8.67 -13.10
C ASN A 730 1.69 -8.85 -14.36
N VAL A 731 3.01 -8.70 -14.23
CA VAL A 731 3.99 -9.04 -15.28
C VAL A 731 4.77 -10.27 -14.84
N ILE A 732 4.51 -11.41 -15.49
CA ILE A 732 5.04 -12.72 -15.11
C ILE A 732 5.81 -13.30 -16.31
N SER A 733 7.01 -12.74 -16.50
CA SER A 733 7.76 -12.73 -17.75
C SER A 733 9.26 -12.88 -17.50
N GLY A 734 10.04 -13.31 -18.50
CA GLY A 734 11.50 -13.43 -18.40
C GLY A 734 12.03 -14.60 -17.56
N ASN A 735 11.17 -15.51 -17.08
CA ASN A 735 11.58 -16.57 -16.14
C ASN A 735 12.25 -17.77 -16.85
N ASN A 736 13.15 -18.47 -16.15
CA ASN A 736 13.86 -19.63 -16.72
C ASN A 736 12.99 -20.89 -16.91
N ARG A 737 11.74 -20.88 -16.47
CA ARG A 737 10.71 -21.89 -16.78
C ARG A 737 9.48 -21.23 -17.41
N ASN A 738 8.29 -21.48 -16.89
CA ASN A 738 7.05 -20.86 -17.36
C ASN A 738 6.87 -19.48 -16.70
N GLY A 739 5.93 -18.68 -17.22
CA GLY A 739 5.39 -17.54 -16.47
C GLY A 739 4.65 -18.05 -15.24
N ILE A 740 3.48 -18.66 -15.46
CA ILE A 740 2.67 -19.32 -14.42
C ILE A 740 2.69 -20.85 -14.60
N GLU A 741 2.78 -21.60 -13.50
CA GLU A 741 2.50 -23.04 -13.45
C GLU A 741 1.41 -23.35 -12.40
N VAL A 742 0.36 -24.08 -12.75
CA VAL A 742 -0.74 -24.51 -11.86
C VAL A 742 -0.89 -26.03 -11.93
N ARG A 743 -0.66 -26.75 -10.83
CA ARG A 743 -0.54 -28.22 -10.84
C ARG A 743 -1.15 -28.95 -9.65
N ASP A 744 -1.02 -30.28 -9.69
CA ASP A 744 -1.48 -31.27 -8.71
C ASP A 744 -3.01 -31.31 -8.59
N LYS A 745 -3.59 -30.73 -7.53
CA LYS A 745 -5.03 -30.64 -7.26
C LYS A 745 -5.47 -29.21 -6.93
N ALA A 746 -4.70 -28.19 -7.34
CA ALA A 746 -5.11 -26.81 -7.20
C ALA A 746 -6.39 -26.50 -8.02
N SER A 747 -7.35 -25.81 -7.42
CA SER A 747 -8.69 -25.57 -8.00
C SER A 747 -9.15 -24.13 -7.76
N GLY A 748 -10.00 -23.57 -8.62
CA GLY A 748 -10.45 -22.19 -8.42
C GLY A 748 -9.34 -21.16 -8.66
N PHE A 749 -8.26 -21.51 -9.35
CA PHE A 749 -7.23 -20.54 -9.74
C PHE A 749 -7.80 -19.55 -10.75
N ILE A 750 -7.54 -18.27 -10.57
CA ILE A 750 -7.93 -17.20 -11.51
C ILE A 750 -6.69 -16.41 -11.91
N SER A 751 -6.40 -16.31 -13.21
CA SER A 751 -5.51 -15.29 -13.77
C SER A 751 -6.34 -14.24 -14.49
N PHE A 752 -6.16 -12.97 -14.15
CA PHE A 752 -6.90 -11.82 -14.66
C PHE A 752 -5.94 -10.65 -14.92
N ASN A 753 -5.92 -10.09 -16.14
CA ASN A 753 -5.00 -9.00 -16.50
C ASN A 753 -3.49 -9.34 -16.28
N THR A 754 -3.07 -10.56 -16.61
CA THR A 754 -1.65 -10.95 -16.57
C THR A 754 -0.98 -10.77 -17.93
N PHE A 755 0.18 -10.10 -17.93
CA PHE A 755 1.15 -10.09 -19.03
C PHE A 755 2.14 -11.25 -18.82
N ALA A 756 2.20 -12.20 -19.75
CA ALA A 756 3.01 -13.42 -19.61
C ALA A 756 3.88 -13.67 -20.86
N GLY A 757 5.17 -13.37 -20.74
CA GLY A 757 6.17 -13.44 -21.81
C GLY A 757 6.44 -12.10 -22.53
N ILE A 758 5.78 -11.02 -22.08
CA ILE A 758 6.00 -9.64 -22.52
C ILE A 758 6.14 -8.70 -21.31
N TYR A 759 6.71 -7.52 -21.52
CA TYR A 759 6.62 -6.39 -20.58
C TYR A 759 5.19 -5.81 -20.57
N ALA A 760 4.77 -5.16 -19.48
CA ALA A 760 3.48 -4.44 -19.49
C ALA A 760 3.52 -3.35 -20.56
N PHE A 761 2.59 -3.42 -21.52
CA PHE A 761 2.48 -2.50 -22.66
C PHE A 761 3.75 -2.36 -23.54
N GLY A 762 4.65 -3.35 -23.49
CA GLY A 762 5.93 -3.32 -24.20
C GLY A 762 6.25 -4.61 -24.98
N ASP A 763 7.52 -4.74 -25.35
CA ASP A 763 8.05 -5.84 -26.16
C ASP A 763 8.12 -7.19 -25.43
N ALA A 764 8.60 -8.22 -26.15
CA ALA A 764 8.82 -9.55 -25.61
C ALA A 764 9.83 -9.57 -24.45
N ALA A 765 9.43 -10.24 -23.37
CA ALA A 765 10.24 -10.60 -22.22
C ALA A 765 10.09 -12.13 -21.99
N PRO A 766 10.72 -12.98 -22.83
CA PRO A 766 10.30 -14.37 -22.97
C PRO A 766 10.49 -15.19 -21.69
N ASN A 767 9.43 -15.87 -21.23
CA ASN A 767 9.63 -17.06 -20.39
C ASN A 767 10.23 -18.18 -21.25
N ARG A 768 11.11 -19.02 -20.68
CA ARG A 768 11.84 -20.04 -21.44
C ARG A 768 11.03 -21.29 -21.78
N LEU A 769 9.89 -21.48 -21.11
CA LEU A 769 8.87 -22.48 -21.42
C LEU A 769 7.56 -21.75 -21.78
N ASN A 770 6.42 -22.22 -21.29
CA ASN A 770 5.11 -21.65 -21.63
C ASN A 770 4.86 -20.32 -20.91
N GLY A 771 3.99 -19.46 -21.45
CA GLY A 771 3.49 -18.29 -20.71
C GLY A 771 2.66 -18.72 -19.49
N ILE A 772 1.69 -19.61 -19.70
CA ILE A 772 0.91 -20.25 -18.63
C ILE A 772 0.85 -21.76 -18.87
N LEU A 773 1.17 -22.56 -17.86
CA LEU A 773 1.06 -24.02 -17.86
C LEU A 773 0.04 -24.46 -16.78
N VAL A 774 -1.02 -25.14 -17.18
CA VAL A 774 -1.94 -25.82 -16.26
C VAL A 774 -1.83 -27.32 -16.46
N THR A 775 -1.56 -28.06 -15.38
CA THR A 775 -1.59 -29.53 -15.33
C THR A 775 -2.48 -30.06 -14.20
N SER A 776 -3.08 -29.18 -13.41
CA SER A 776 -3.87 -29.51 -12.23
C SER A 776 -5.15 -30.30 -12.56
N SER A 777 -5.38 -31.34 -11.77
CA SER A 777 -6.60 -32.15 -11.76
C SER A 777 -7.73 -31.57 -10.89
N GLY A 778 -7.55 -30.38 -10.31
CA GLY A 778 -8.44 -29.80 -9.30
C GLY A 778 -9.77 -29.22 -9.81
N GLY A 779 -9.88 -28.88 -11.10
CA GLY A 779 -11.08 -28.24 -11.67
C GLY A 779 -11.17 -26.71 -11.47
N ASP A 780 -12.16 -26.11 -12.12
CA ASP A 780 -12.62 -24.73 -11.94
C ASP A 780 -11.53 -23.63 -12.07
N ASN A 781 -10.60 -23.76 -13.03
CA ASN A 781 -9.49 -22.82 -13.20
C ASN A 781 -9.74 -21.86 -14.38
N LEU A 782 -9.53 -20.56 -14.19
CA LEU A 782 -9.88 -19.50 -15.14
C LEU A 782 -8.64 -18.71 -15.58
N ILE A 783 -8.48 -18.53 -16.89
CA ILE A 783 -7.54 -17.58 -17.51
C ILE A 783 -8.38 -16.54 -18.26
N ARG A 784 -8.31 -15.29 -17.83
CA ARG A 784 -9.18 -14.20 -18.29
C ARG A 784 -8.39 -12.92 -18.57
N THR A 785 -8.69 -12.21 -19.65
CA THR A 785 -8.11 -10.89 -19.98
C THR A 785 -6.58 -10.85 -19.90
N CYS A 786 -5.90 -11.94 -20.28
CA CYS A 786 -4.45 -12.04 -20.25
C CYS A 786 -3.84 -11.73 -21.63
N ILE A 787 -2.58 -11.28 -21.65
CA ILE A 787 -1.78 -11.16 -22.87
C ILE A 787 -0.61 -12.14 -22.76
N VAL A 788 -0.64 -13.23 -23.54
CA VAL A 788 0.24 -14.39 -23.38
C VAL A 788 1.06 -14.61 -24.65
N SER A 789 2.20 -13.94 -24.74
CA SER A 789 2.90 -13.65 -26.00
C SER A 789 4.42 -13.72 -25.82
N GLY A 790 5.18 -13.90 -26.91
CA GLY A 790 6.65 -13.85 -26.90
C GLY A 790 7.38 -15.01 -26.19
N ASN A 791 6.68 -16.00 -25.62
CA ASN A 791 7.30 -17.09 -24.86
C ASN A 791 8.10 -18.06 -25.75
N LEU A 792 9.13 -18.71 -25.20
CA LEU A 792 9.95 -19.69 -25.93
C LEU A 792 9.33 -21.10 -26.01
N GLY A 793 8.28 -21.35 -25.21
CA GLY A 793 7.34 -22.45 -25.40
C GLY A 793 6.05 -22.00 -26.08
N ASN A 794 4.92 -22.59 -25.69
CA ASN A 794 3.59 -22.17 -26.12
C ASN A 794 3.16 -20.88 -25.39
N GLY A 795 2.09 -20.25 -25.85
CA GLY A 795 1.42 -19.23 -25.04
C GLY A 795 0.83 -19.86 -23.78
N ILE A 796 -0.20 -20.69 -23.96
CA ILE A 796 -0.86 -21.44 -22.89
C ILE A 796 -0.73 -22.95 -23.18
N GLU A 797 -0.42 -23.77 -22.17
CA GLU A 797 -0.54 -25.24 -22.26
C GLU A 797 -1.44 -25.82 -21.15
N LEU A 798 -2.46 -26.57 -21.56
CA LEU A 798 -3.33 -27.37 -20.71
C LEU A 798 -2.90 -28.85 -20.84
N GLY A 799 -1.97 -29.27 -19.99
CA GLY A 799 -1.30 -30.57 -20.11
C GLY A 799 -1.69 -31.58 -19.02
N GLY A 800 -1.06 -32.75 -19.06
CA GLY A 800 -1.18 -33.76 -17.99
C GLY A 800 -2.62 -34.24 -17.81
N HIS A 801 -3.26 -33.88 -16.69
CA HIS A 801 -4.67 -34.18 -16.40
C HIS A 801 -5.50 -32.91 -16.18
N ALA A 802 -5.12 -31.79 -16.83
CA ALA A 802 -5.86 -30.53 -16.77
C ALA A 802 -7.35 -30.72 -17.13
N THR A 803 -8.23 -30.31 -16.22
CA THR A 803 -9.68 -30.39 -16.37
C THR A 803 -10.37 -29.21 -15.71
N GLY A 804 -11.57 -28.86 -16.20
CA GLY A 804 -12.33 -27.71 -15.72
C GLY A 804 -11.65 -26.36 -15.99
N VAL A 805 -10.70 -26.29 -16.92
CA VAL A 805 -10.00 -25.03 -17.25
C VAL A 805 -10.77 -24.25 -18.30
N GLN A 806 -11.00 -22.97 -18.04
CA GLN A 806 -11.63 -22.00 -18.93
C GLN A 806 -10.63 -20.92 -19.37
N VAL A 807 -10.57 -20.62 -20.66
CA VAL A 807 -9.82 -19.48 -21.22
C VAL A 807 -10.80 -18.54 -21.93
N VAL A 808 -10.84 -17.27 -21.53
CA VAL A 808 -11.73 -16.22 -22.08
C VAL A 808 -11.00 -14.88 -22.16
N ASP A 809 -11.50 -13.95 -22.97
CA ASP A 809 -11.07 -12.54 -23.08
C ASP A 809 -9.56 -12.34 -23.36
N THR A 810 -8.85 -13.38 -23.81
CA THR A 810 -7.38 -13.49 -23.72
C THR A 810 -6.74 -13.44 -25.10
N ALA A 811 -5.66 -12.67 -25.23
CA ALA A 811 -4.87 -12.54 -26.46
C ALA A 811 -3.56 -13.35 -26.37
N VAL A 812 -3.22 -14.05 -27.45
CA VAL A 812 -2.11 -15.03 -27.46
C VAL A 812 -1.27 -14.91 -28.74
N GLY A 813 -0.06 -14.37 -28.61
CA GLY A 813 0.89 -14.16 -29.71
C GLY A 813 0.89 -12.76 -30.32
N THR A 814 0.21 -11.79 -29.70
CA THR A 814 0.13 -10.38 -30.10
C THR A 814 0.61 -9.42 -29.00
N ASN A 815 0.79 -8.15 -29.34
CA ASN A 815 0.93 -7.06 -28.37
C ASN A 815 -0.38 -6.78 -27.59
N THR A 816 -0.30 -5.87 -26.61
CA THR A 816 -1.41 -5.49 -25.73
C THR A 816 -2.59 -4.85 -26.44
N SER A 817 -2.36 -4.17 -27.57
CA SER A 817 -3.43 -3.63 -28.44
C SER A 817 -4.08 -4.69 -29.33
N ILE A 818 -3.56 -5.93 -29.33
CA ILE A 818 -4.01 -7.06 -30.16
C ILE A 818 -3.93 -6.73 -31.67
N GLN A 819 -2.93 -5.94 -32.09
CA GLN A 819 -2.75 -5.48 -33.49
C GLN A 819 -1.41 -5.90 -34.11
N THR A 820 -0.39 -6.18 -33.29
CA THR A 820 0.99 -6.44 -33.77
C THR A 820 1.48 -7.80 -33.30
N PRO A 821 2.17 -8.60 -34.14
CA PRO A 821 2.75 -9.88 -33.73
C PRO A 821 3.76 -9.75 -32.58
N ILE A 822 3.59 -10.54 -31.53
CA ILE A 822 4.65 -10.87 -30.55
C ILE A 822 4.63 -12.40 -30.36
N PRO A 823 5.23 -13.16 -31.30
CA PRO A 823 4.95 -14.58 -31.48
C PRO A 823 5.49 -15.46 -30.35
N ASN A 824 4.65 -16.34 -29.79
CA ASN A 824 5.16 -17.49 -29.04
C ASN A 824 5.88 -18.45 -30.01
N GLN A 825 6.92 -19.14 -29.55
CA GLN A 825 7.73 -20.05 -30.37
C GLN A 825 7.05 -21.41 -30.60
N GLY A 826 6.21 -21.85 -29.67
CA GLY A 826 5.31 -22.99 -29.81
C GLY A 826 3.95 -22.60 -30.39
N SER A 827 2.94 -23.43 -30.12
CA SER A 827 1.54 -23.13 -30.46
C SER A 827 0.99 -22.03 -29.55
N GLY A 828 -0.09 -21.35 -29.97
CA GLY A 828 -0.75 -20.34 -29.15
C GLY A 828 -1.35 -20.96 -27.88
N ILE A 829 -2.34 -21.83 -28.05
CA ILE A 829 -2.88 -22.66 -26.96
C ILE A 829 -2.69 -24.13 -27.31
N LYS A 830 -2.08 -24.90 -26.40
CA LYS A 830 -1.86 -26.33 -26.55
C LYS A 830 -2.63 -27.11 -25.49
N ILE A 831 -3.28 -28.20 -25.88
CA ILE A 831 -4.01 -29.11 -24.99
C ILE A 831 -3.40 -30.51 -25.17
N SER A 832 -2.79 -31.06 -24.13
CA SER A 832 -1.88 -32.21 -24.23
C SER A 832 -2.07 -33.24 -23.11
N GLY A 833 -1.46 -34.42 -23.28
CA GLY A 833 -1.58 -35.53 -22.31
C GLY A 833 -3.00 -36.11 -22.30
N HIS A 834 -3.63 -36.14 -21.13
CA HIS A 834 -5.01 -36.56 -20.87
C HIS A 834 -5.93 -35.38 -20.50
N ALA A 835 -5.58 -34.15 -20.86
CA ALA A 835 -6.40 -32.97 -20.56
C ALA A 835 -7.79 -33.07 -21.20
N HIS A 836 -8.83 -32.88 -20.38
CA HIS A 836 -10.22 -33.11 -20.77
C HIS A 836 -11.23 -32.22 -20.04
N GLY A 837 -12.36 -31.92 -20.68
CA GLY A 837 -13.38 -31.05 -20.08
C GLY A 837 -12.89 -29.61 -19.86
N ASN A 838 -12.12 -29.07 -20.80
CA ASN A 838 -11.63 -27.69 -20.80
C ASN A 838 -12.30 -26.88 -21.93
N ALA A 839 -12.39 -25.56 -21.77
CA ALA A 839 -13.06 -24.66 -22.71
C ALA A 839 -12.21 -23.44 -23.10
N ILE A 840 -12.01 -23.24 -24.39
CA ILE A 840 -11.53 -21.99 -24.97
C ILE A 840 -12.76 -21.21 -25.47
N GLY A 841 -12.91 -19.94 -25.08
CA GLY A 841 -14.15 -19.17 -25.23
C GLY A 841 -15.18 -19.39 -24.12
N GLY A 842 -15.05 -20.48 -23.34
CA GLY A 842 -15.85 -20.76 -22.15
C GLY A 842 -16.88 -21.88 -22.27
N PHE A 843 -17.35 -22.37 -21.12
CA PHE A 843 -18.32 -23.47 -21.04
C PHE A 843 -19.75 -23.04 -21.41
N GLN A 844 -20.03 -21.74 -21.40
CA GLN A 844 -21.30 -21.15 -21.79
C GLN A 844 -21.02 -19.99 -22.77
N PRO A 845 -21.83 -19.83 -23.83
CA PRO A 845 -21.79 -18.61 -24.63
C PRO A 845 -22.27 -17.43 -23.76
N SER A 846 -21.41 -16.43 -23.60
CA SER A 846 -21.81 -15.10 -23.10
C SER A 846 -21.83 -14.11 -24.27
N ILE A 847 -22.26 -12.88 -24.02
CA ILE A 847 -22.50 -11.85 -25.04
C ILE A 847 -21.22 -11.21 -25.60
N GLU A 848 -20.09 -11.30 -24.88
CA GLU A 848 -18.85 -10.55 -25.15
C GLU A 848 -17.50 -11.33 -25.06
N PRO A 849 -17.38 -12.61 -24.65
CA PRO A 849 -16.06 -13.18 -24.35
C PRO A 849 -15.31 -13.68 -25.59
N GLN A 850 -14.26 -12.96 -25.99
CA GLN A 850 -13.48 -13.25 -27.20
C GLN A 850 -12.04 -13.67 -26.86
N VAL A 851 -11.61 -14.82 -27.39
CA VAL A 851 -10.20 -15.24 -27.31
C VAL A 851 -9.55 -15.01 -28.68
N THR A 852 -8.38 -14.36 -28.73
CA THR A 852 -7.66 -14.06 -29.97
C THR A 852 -6.30 -14.76 -29.98
N ILE A 853 -6.05 -15.63 -30.97
CA ILE A 853 -4.89 -16.53 -30.99
C ILE A 853 -4.19 -16.45 -32.35
N SER A 854 -3.09 -15.70 -32.42
CA SER A 854 -2.57 -15.17 -33.68
C SER A 854 -1.04 -15.07 -33.70
N SER A 855 -0.46 -15.15 -34.90
CA SER A 855 0.98 -15.02 -35.19
C SER A 855 1.93 -16.04 -34.54
N ASN A 856 1.42 -17.07 -33.83
CA ASN A 856 2.27 -18.05 -33.16
C ASN A 856 3.06 -18.90 -34.17
N ARG A 857 4.26 -19.36 -33.80
CA ARG A 857 5.13 -20.18 -34.67
C ARG A 857 4.70 -21.65 -34.77
N GLY A 858 3.88 -22.13 -33.83
CA GLY A 858 3.15 -23.39 -33.92
C GLY A 858 1.80 -23.24 -34.61
N TYR A 859 0.80 -23.97 -34.11
CA TYR A 859 -0.60 -23.75 -34.46
C TYR A 859 -1.19 -22.59 -33.65
N GLY A 860 -2.36 -22.08 -34.04
CA GLY A 860 -3.21 -21.31 -33.12
C GLY A 860 -3.61 -22.17 -31.92
N ILE A 861 -4.38 -23.23 -32.18
CA ILE A 861 -4.72 -24.26 -31.18
C ILE A 861 -4.18 -25.63 -31.59
N GLU A 862 -3.54 -26.34 -30.65
CA GLU A 862 -3.02 -27.70 -30.82
C GLU A 862 -3.60 -28.64 -29.77
N ILE A 863 -4.50 -29.55 -30.16
CA ILE A 863 -5.04 -30.60 -29.27
C ILE A 863 -4.42 -31.95 -29.66
N VAL A 864 -3.70 -32.59 -28.74
CA VAL A 864 -2.82 -33.74 -29.03
C VAL A 864 -2.77 -34.78 -27.90
N GLY A 865 -2.34 -36.00 -28.22
CA GLY A 865 -2.17 -37.08 -27.26
C GLY A 865 -3.48 -37.83 -27.00
N HIS A 866 -3.89 -37.91 -25.74
CA HIS A 866 -5.16 -38.47 -25.29
C HIS A 866 -6.19 -37.39 -24.89
N ALA A 867 -5.94 -36.12 -25.25
CA ALA A 867 -6.81 -35.00 -24.95
C ALA A 867 -8.20 -35.18 -25.60
N ASN A 868 -9.25 -35.03 -24.79
CA ASN A 868 -10.62 -35.36 -25.18
C ASN A 868 -11.68 -34.52 -24.47
N GLN A 869 -12.90 -34.42 -25.00
CA GLN A 869 -13.98 -33.64 -24.37
C GLN A 869 -13.64 -32.15 -24.12
N ASN A 870 -12.70 -31.57 -24.88
CA ASN A 870 -12.41 -30.14 -24.83
C ASN A 870 -13.25 -29.39 -25.87
N VAL A 871 -13.59 -28.13 -25.58
CA VAL A 871 -14.41 -27.28 -26.45
C VAL A 871 -13.67 -25.99 -26.84
N VAL A 872 -13.93 -25.51 -28.06
CA VAL A 872 -13.42 -24.23 -28.59
C VAL A 872 -14.58 -23.47 -29.22
N TYR A 873 -14.95 -22.33 -28.64
CA TYR A 873 -16.03 -21.45 -29.06
C TYR A 873 -15.53 -19.99 -29.09
N HIS A 874 -16.24 -19.10 -29.80
CA HIS A 874 -16.03 -17.64 -29.81
C HIS A 874 -14.56 -17.18 -29.94
N THR A 875 -13.75 -17.97 -30.67
CA THR A 875 -12.30 -17.74 -30.78
C THR A 875 -11.96 -17.23 -32.18
N TYR A 876 -11.14 -16.16 -32.23
CA TYR A 876 -10.54 -15.63 -33.45
C TYR A 876 -9.11 -16.16 -33.58
N ILE A 877 -8.78 -16.78 -34.72
CA ILE A 877 -7.52 -17.51 -34.92
C ILE A 877 -6.86 -17.07 -36.22
N GLY A 878 -5.76 -16.31 -36.11
CA GLY A 878 -5.00 -15.79 -37.25
C GLY A 878 -5.40 -14.36 -37.68
N THR A 879 -6.11 -13.62 -36.83
CA THR A 879 -6.56 -12.24 -37.07
C THR A 879 -6.44 -11.38 -35.79
N ASN A 880 -6.69 -10.07 -35.87
CA ASN A 880 -6.75 -9.17 -34.71
C ASN A 880 -8.15 -9.19 -34.04
N PHE A 881 -8.33 -8.45 -32.94
CA PHE A 881 -9.58 -8.51 -32.16
C PHE A 881 -10.84 -8.09 -32.96
N ASN A 882 -10.71 -7.20 -33.94
CA ASN A 882 -11.81 -6.68 -34.75
C ASN A 882 -11.86 -7.21 -36.19
N ASP A 883 -11.08 -8.25 -36.51
CA ASP A 883 -10.98 -8.90 -37.82
C ASP A 883 -10.67 -7.96 -39.01
N THR A 884 -9.71 -7.05 -38.82
CA THR A 884 -9.22 -6.11 -39.84
C THR A 884 -7.75 -6.30 -40.23
N VAL A 885 -6.99 -7.13 -39.51
CA VAL A 885 -5.55 -7.37 -39.77
C VAL A 885 -5.25 -8.87 -39.76
N ALA A 886 -4.72 -9.36 -40.89
CA ALA A 886 -4.23 -10.72 -41.04
C ALA A 886 -2.99 -10.98 -40.15
N LEU A 887 -3.14 -11.84 -39.15
CA LEU A 887 -2.12 -12.18 -38.15
C LEU A 887 -1.95 -13.71 -38.05
N GLY A 888 -1.83 -14.39 -39.19
CA GLY A 888 -1.88 -15.86 -39.31
C GLY A 888 -0.87 -16.63 -38.45
N ASN A 889 -1.30 -17.74 -37.83
CA ASN A 889 -0.40 -18.68 -37.16
C ASN A 889 0.35 -19.54 -38.19
N THR A 890 1.59 -19.94 -37.87
CA THR A 890 2.55 -20.45 -38.86
C THR A 890 2.25 -21.87 -39.35
N LEU A 891 1.84 -22.79 -38.48
CA LEU A 891 1.53 -24.18 -38.87
C LEU A 891 0.07 -24.39 -39.29
N GLY A 892 -0.80 -23.41 -39.01
CA GLY A 892 -2.25 -23.46 -39.25
C GLY A 892 -3.07 -22.97 -38.06
N GLY A 893 -4.40 -22.88 -38.25
CA GLY A 893 -5.33 -22.42 -37.22
C GLY A 893 -5.48 -23.43 -36.08
N ILE A 894 -6.06 -24.60 -36.34
CA ILE A 894 -6.31 -25.65 -35.34
C ILE A 894 -5.76 -27.01 -35.81
N LEU A 895 -5.07 -27.73 -34.92
CA LEU A 895 -4.71 -29.15 -35.08
C LEU A 895 -5.44 -30.03 -34.06
N LEU A 896 -6.12 -31.07 -34.54
CA LEU A 896 -6.59 -32.23 -33.78
C LEU A 896 -5.72 -33.43 -34.14
N GLY A 897 -4.66 -33.66 -33.35
CA GLY A 897 -3.56 -34.58 -33.64
C GLY A 897 -3.83 -36.06 -33.36
N THR A 898 -2.76 -36.86 -33.37
CA THR A 898 -2.81 -38.33 -33.31
C THR A 898 -3.04 -38.87 -31.89
N CYS A 899 -2.74 -40.15 -31.67
CA CYS A 899 -2.64 -40.80 -30.35
C CYS A 899 -3.95 -40.97 -29.56
N LYS A 900 -5.12 -41.01 -30.22
CA LYS A 900 -6.48 -41.10 -29.63
C LYS A 900 -7.09 -39.77 -29.15
N THR A 901 -6.54 -38.62 -29.56
CA THR A 901 -7.22 -37.32 -29.46
C THR A 901 -8.65 -37.44 -30.03
N SER A 902 -9.67 -37.21 -29.20
CA SER A 902 -11.05 -37.57 -29.58
C SER A 902 -12.15 -36.82 -28.83
N SER A 903 -13.37 -36.81 -29.38
CA SER A 903 -14.55 -36.20 -28.73
C SER A 903 -14.39 -34.72 -28.35
N ASN A 904 -13.56 -33.95 -29.07
CA ASN A 904 -13.44 -32.50 -28.90
C ASN A 904 -14.40 -31.76 -29.83
N ILE A 905 -14.88 -30.58 -29.42
CA ILE A 905 -15.83 -29.75 -30.17
C ILE A 905 -15.16 -28.44 -30.59
N ILE A 906 -15.16 -28.16 -31.89
CA ILE A 906 -14.68 -26.92 -32.50
C ILE A 906 -15.88 -26.20 -33.12
N GLY A 907 -16.35 -25.18 -32.43
CA GLY A 907 -17.48 -24.34 -32.84
C GLY A 907 -18.85 -24.94 -32.55
N GLY A 908 -19.89 -24.12 -32.72
CA GLY A 908 -21.30 -24.52 -32.61
C GLY A 908 -22.19 -23.79 -33.60
N THR A 909 -23.39 -24.32 -33.86
CA THR A 909 -24.31 -23.81 -34.90
C THR A 909 -25.09 -22.54 -34.53
N ALA A 910 -24.84 -21.96 -33.35
CA ALA A 910 -25.38 -20.67 -32.93
C ALA A 910 -24.26 -19.63 -32.94
N THR A 911 -24.54 -18.38 -33.34
CA THR A 911 -23.51 -17.35 -33.59
C THR A 911 -22.53 -17.15 -32.45
N ALA A 912 -23.02 -17.14 -31.20
CA ALA A 912 -22.17 -16.99 -30.02
C ALA A 912 -21.17 -18.15 -29.78
N LEU A 913 -21.31 -19.29 -30.48
CA LEU A 913 -20.42 -20.45 -30.40
C LEU A 913 -19.48 -20.58 -31.62
N GLN A 914 -19.62 -19.76 -32.65
CA GLN A 914 -18.80 -19.86 -33.87
C GLN A 914 -17.35 -19.46 -33.59
N ASN A 915 -16.39 -20.07 -34.29
CA ASN A 915 -15.00 -19.57 -34.34
C ASN A 915 -14.70 -19.00 -35.72
N LYS A 916 -13.78 -18.04 -35.77
CA LYS A 916 -13.23 -17.50 -37.01
C LYS A 916 -11.78 -17.94 -37.15
N ILE A 917 -11.47 -18.70 -38.20
CA ILE A 917 -10.20 -19.39 -38.40
C ILE A 917 -9.62 -18.98 -39.76
N VAL A 918 -8.92 -17.84 -39.77
CA VAL A 918 -8.61 -17.09 -41.00
C VAL A 918 -7.14 -16.75 -41.15
N ASN A 919 -6.70 -16.50 -42.39
CA ASN A 919 -5.37 -15.97 -42.72
C ASN A 919 -4.14 -16.79 -42.25
N ASN A 920 -4.32 -18.02 -41.72
CA ASN A 920 -3.21 -18.81 -41.18
C ASN A 920 -2.29 -19.32 -42.29
N LEU A 921 -0.99 -19.44 -42.02
CA LEU A 921 0.02 -19.80 -43.03
C LEU A 921 0.03 -21.31 -43.34
N GLY A 922 -0.61 -22.11 -42.49
CA GLY A 922 -0.95 -23.51 -42.74
C GLY A 922 -2.43 -23.72 -43.07
N ASN A 923 -2.97 -24.90 -42.76
CA ASN A 923 -4.40 -25.16 -42.93
C ASN A 923 -5.24 -24.42 -41.87
N GLY A 924 -6.50 -24.12 -42.16
CA GLY A 924 -7.45 -23.62 -41.15
C GLY A 924 -7.66 -24.64 -40.02
N VAL A 925 -8.18 -25.82 -40.36
CA VAL A 925 -8.36 -26.96 -39.43
C VAL A 925 -7.69 -28.21 -39.98
N SER A 926 -6.91 -28.90 -39.15
CA SER A 926 -6.21 -30.16 -39.47
C SER A 926 -6.64 -31.31 -38.55
N LEU A 927 -7.12 -32.41 -39.11
CA LEU A 927 -7.40 -33.68 -38.42
C LEU A 927 -6.32 -34.72 -38.79
N ARG A 928 -5.71 -35.39 -37.81
CA ARG A 928 -4.69 -36.44 -38.04
C ARG A 928 -4.97 -37.67 -37.16
N SER A 929 -5.72 -38.64 -37.68
CA SER A 929 -6.15 -39.86 -36.94
C SER A 929 -6.86 -39.55 -35.60
N SER A 930 -7.71 -38.52 -35.59
CA SER A 930 -8.46 -38.03 -34.44
C SER A 930 -9.97 -38.29 -34.61
N GLN A 931 -10.60 -38.87 -33.59
CA GLN A 931 -11.89 -39.57 -33.72
C GLN A 931 -13.03 -38.90 -32.94
N ARG A 932 -14.27 -39.10 -33.37
CA ARG A 932 -15.49 -38.60 -32.68
C ARG A 932 -15.54 -37.08 -32.43
N ASN A 933 -14.73 -36.28 -33.11
CA ASN A 933 -14.71 -34.82 -32.90
C ASN A 933 -15.89 -34.16 -33.64
N ALA A 934 -16.27 -32.94 -33.26
CA ALA A 934 -17.30 -32.17 -33.94
C ALA A 934 -16.72 -30.84 -34.43
N ILE A 935 -16.81 -30.56 -35.74
CA ILE A 935 -16.41 -29.29 -36.35
C ILE A 935 -17.67 -28.62 -36.89
N LEU A 936 -18.21 -27.65 -36.15
CA LEU A 936 -19.57 -27.12 -36.34
C LEU A 936 -19.57 -25.60 -36.44
N GLY A 937 -20.27 -25.02 -37.41
CA GLY A 937 -20.58 -23.58 -37.41
C GLY A 937 -19.41 -22.63 -37.65
N ASN A 938 -18.18 -23.09 -37.90
CA ASN A 938 -17.01 -22.22 -37.98
C ASN A 938 -16.95 -21.45 -39.31
N GLU A 939 -16.35 -20.26 -39.28
CA GLU A 939 -15.89 -19.52 -40.46
C GLU A 939 -14.41 -19.84 -40.69
N ILE A 940 -14.05 -20.35 -41.87
CA ILE A 940 -12.71 -20.85 -42.19
C ILE A 940 -12.29 -20.35 -43.56
N ALA A 941 -11.68 -19.15 -43.61
CA ALA A 941 -11.38 -18.44 -44.85
C ALA A 941 -9.90 -18.04 -45.02
N ASP A 942 -9.46 -17.86 -46.26
CA ASP A 942 -8.20 -17.17 -46.61
C ASP A 942 -6.89 -17.74 -46.01
N ASN A 943 -6.91 -18.99 -45.52
CA ASN A 943 -5.71 -19.67 -45.04
C ASN A 943 -4.84 -20.14 -46.23
N LEU A 944 -3.50 -20.08 -46.11
CA LEU A 944 -2.56 -20.48 -47.17
C LEU A 944 -2.47 -22.01 -47.39
N GLY A 945 -3.02 -22.81 -46.47
CA GLY A 945 -3.23 -24.24 -46.62
C GLY A 945 -4.59 -24.58 -47.24
N TYR A 946 -5.15 -25.70 -46.82
CA TYR A 946 -6.58 -26.00 -47.00
C TYR A 946 -7.40 -25.37 -45.88
N GLY A 947 -8.67 -25.07 -46.12
CA GLY A 947 -9.59 -24.69 -45.04
C GLY A 947 -9.76 -25.83 -44.04
N LEU A 948 -10.11 -27.02 -44.53
CA LEU A 948 -10.18 -28.26 -43.78
C LEU A 948 -9.31 -29.35 -44.43
N PHE A 949 -8.39 -29.93 -43.67
CA PHE A 949 -7.52 -31.02 -44.10
C PHE A 949 -7.62 -32.21 -43.15
N ALA A 950 -7.77 -33.43 -43.67
CA ALA A 950 -7.82 -34.63 -42.84
C ALA A 950 -6.95 -35.78 -43.37
N THR A 951 -6.26 -36.46 -42.45
CA THR A 951 -5.51 -37.69 -42.74
C THR A 951 -5.77 -38.78 -41.69
N GLY A 952 -5.70 -40.05 -42.11
CA GLY A 952 -5.79 -41.21 -41.24
C GLY A 952 -7.21 -41.53 -40.74
N LEU A 953 -7.29 -42.27 -39.64
CA LEU A 953 -8.55 -42.85 -39.14
C LEU A 953 -9.28 -41.87 -38.21
N CYS A 954 -10.24 -41.14 -38.75
CA CYS A 954 -10.97 -40.07 -38.08
C CYS A 954 -12.43 -40.46 -37.77
N THR A 955 -12.68 -41.75 -37.54
CA THR A 955 -14.02 -42.36 -37.40
C THR A 955 -14.93 -41.63 -36.40
N GLY A 956 -16.16 -41.38 -36.84
CA GLY A 956 -17.20 -40.74 -36.03
C GLY A 956 -17.03 -39.24 -35.87
N THR A 957 -16.00 -38.63 -36.47
CA THR A 957 -15.87 -37.17 -36.53
C THR A 957 -16.93 -36.61 -37.47
N VAL A 958 -17.68 -35.60 -37.00
CA VAL A 958 -18.72 -34.91 -37.77
C VAL A 958 -18.24 -33.51 -38.13
N VAL A 959 -18.43 -33.13 -39.38
CA VAL A 959 -18.21 -31.77 -39.89
C VAL A 959 -19.52 -31.30 -40.48
N LYS A 960 -20.08 -30.18 -40.00
CA LYS A 960 -21.39 -29.69 -40.43
C LYS A 960 -21.51 -28.17 -40.41
N ALA A 961 -22.08 -27.59 -41.46
CA ALA A 961 -22.47 -26.19 -41.54
C ALA A 961 -21.33 -25.22 -41.17
N ASN A 962 -20.17 -25.37 -41.81
CA ASN A 962 -19.03 -24.47 -41.66
C ASN A 962 -18.90 -23.66 -42.95
N THR A 963 -18.70 -22.34 -42.85
CA THR A 963 -18.42 -21.49 -44.01
C THR A 963 -16.94 -21.65 -44.36
N ILE A 964 -16.61 -22.44 -45.37
CA ILE A 964 -15.22 -22.71 -45.78
C ILE A 964 -14.98 -22.16 -47.19
N THR A 965 -14.25 -21.04 -47.30
CA THR A 965 -14.13 -20.21 -48.52
C THR A 965 -12.70 -19.72 -48.77
N SER A 966 -12.33 -19.42 -50.01
CA SER A 966 -11.09 -18.70 -50.37
C SER A 966 -9.73 -19.28 -49.91
N ASN A 967 -9.67 -20.51 -49.37
CA ASN A 967 -8.42 -21.08 -48.85
C ASN A 967 -7.49 -21.49 -50.01
N ALA A 968 -6.21 -21.12 -49.94
CA ALA A 968 -5.31 -21.07 -51.11
C ALA A 968 -4.99 -22.44 -51.75
N ARG A 969 -5.07 -23.55 -51.00
CA ARG A 969 -4.93 -24.92 -51.56
C ARG A 969 -6.27 -25.58 -51.88
N GLY A 970 -7.38 -24.89 -51.62
CA GLY A 970 -8.75 -25.37 -51.72
C GLY A 970 -9.44 -25.48 -50.35
N ASN A 971 -10.77 -25.43 -50.35
CA ASN A 971 -11.53 -25.35 -49.10
C ASN A 971 -11.49 -26.65 -48.28
N VAL A 972 -11.65 -27.82 -48.90
CA VAL A 972 -11.75 -29.11 -48.17
C VAL A 972 -10.93 -30.19 -48.87
N ASN A 973 -10.10 -30.92 -48.11
CA ASN A 973 -9.42 -32.12 -48.57
C ASN A 973 -9.44 -33.23 -47.50
N LEU A 974 -10.31 -34.22 -47.73
CA LEU A 974 -10.49 -35.40 -46.87
C LEU A 974 -9.93 -36.69 -47.52
N THR A 975 -9.30 -36.60 -48.70
CA THR A 975 -8.94 -37.74 -49.57
C THR A 975 -8.03 -38.80 -48.93
N LYS A 976 -7.29 -38.43 -47.88
CA LYS A 976 -6.38 -39.31 -47.14
C LYS A 976 -6.92 -39.70 -45.75
N SER A 977 -8.22 -39.50 -45.51
CA SER A 977 -8.89 -39.80 -44.23
C SER A 977 -9.99 -40.86 -44.39
N GLN A 978 -10.41 -41.44 -43.27
CA GLN A 978 -11.48 -42.44 -43.21
C GLN A 978 -12.45 -42.13 -42.06
N GLY A 979 -13.75 -42.35 -42.31
CA GLY A 979 -14.80 -42.34 -41.29
C GLY A 979 -15.27 -40.95 -40.80
N ILE A 980 -14.99 -39.88 -41.55
CA ILE A 980 -15.56 -38.54 -41.32
C ILE A 980 -16.94 -38.45 -41.97
N VAL A 981 -17.92 -37.94 -41.23
CA VAL A 981 -19.22 -37.53 -41.77
C VAL A 981 -19.14 -36.04 -42.12
N PHE A 982 -18.95 -35.73 -43.39
CA PHE A 982 -18.95 -34.35 -43.90
C PHE A 982 -20.35 -34.00 -44.44
N ILE A 983 -20.98 -33.02 -43.80
CA ILE A 983 -22.22 -32.38 -44.24
C ILE A 983 -21.81 -30.96 -44.66
N PRO A 984 -21.94 -30.59 -45.94
CA PRO A 984 -21.64 -29.23 -46.43
C PRO A 984 -22.30 -28.14 -45.57
#